data_AF-R6W4K4-F1
#
_entry.id   AF-R6W4K4-F1
#
_cell.length_a   1.000
_cell.length_b   1.000
_cell.length_c   1.000
_cell.angle_alpha   90.00
_cell.angle_beta   90.00
_cell.angle_gamma   90.00
#
_symmetry.space_group_name_H-M   'P 1'
#
loop_
_entity.id
_entity.type
_entity.pdbx_description
1 polymer ?
#
loop_
_entity_poly.entity_id
_entity_poly.type
_entity_poly.pdbx_seq_one_letter_code
_entity_poly.pdbx_strand_id
1 'polypeptide(L)'
;MKKALSLIISLLIAASFVLTSCNNDIDSESGSPSFEESNTSVEEASTPVEDESSEVVMTPDENAKKIWQDSFADADAGINGADDVYNLTVYNKGEVTTDLDTEPASGDVKYVFGGKENTRIINYADGYMLSFPGAEIETNLKLAELRVQYKNENSILTLSKETSNPYGNTENGWNTYLTEWLNRFIDNADFLAANSINRTRKAATYEDFLPGYTVMFYDMFIRLSKQIERPYYNIAIVRENGVYNKFWLFVMKSTEKSEDAFDRIVKSFKEIEPQGKAVNSQGQYNLTVPEYWNDETKAYFEKLCNQNTCDWGMFVRSMPSEKSSSIKSESAILEAETERLSTAMNYDFDIMPTYMHIGWGNELHYFPMTLANTYAGGNGFNGKPVLQFTYQFTTLNNGNLDGFSPMFNIIRGNYDRHFRKLAQDVKAYGKPVLFRLCNEMNTDWTSYCGMITLCDPDIFVMAWERLYNIFLEEGVDNCIWIFNPIAKSTPYSSWGEALCYMPDEKCVQALGLTYYEMGNGTTVESFKDMYGYEYNTFDPYYDAFPWIISEFACGSGGERLYDWGIGGYKNTVLRRNAKLQAKWVKEMFDCFEKSDKPGYEFAKKIKGAVWFCVNDYASIDGNTYIINNLRIDPELTDTIECFRDGLARTHQ
;
A
#
# COMPACT_ATOMS: atom_id res chain seq x y z
N MET A 1 -24.98 -11.08 -12.36
CA MET A 1 -25.40 -10.51 -11.07
C MET A 1 -24.27 -10.75 -10.08
N LYS A 2 -23.80 -9.72 -9.36
CA LYS A 2 -22.47 -9.57 -8.69
C LYS A 2 -21.33 -8.98 -9.56
N LYS A 3 -21.62 -7.89 -10.29
CA LYS A 3 -20.63 -6.90 -10.75
C LYS A 3 -21.04 -5.55 -10.16
N ALA A 4 -20.79 -5.38 -8.87
CA ALA A 4 -21.04 -4.15 -8.14
C ALA A 4 -20.12 -4.19 -6.93
N LEU A 5 -18.84 -3.88 -7.15
CA LEU A 5 -17.88 -3.38 -6.18
C LEU A 5 -16.51 -3.27 -6.87
N SER A 6 -15.85 -2.13 -6.68
CA SER A 6 -14.54 -1.74 -7.23
C SER A 6 -14.49 -1.45 -8.72
N LEU A 7 -14.48 -0.15 -9.06
CA LEU A 7 -13.38 0.54 -9.74
C LEU A 7 -13.86 1.93 -10.21
N ILE A 8 -13.41 3.00 -9.56
CA ILE A 8 -13.22 4.33 -10.16
C ILE A 8 -12.03 4.97 -9.42
N ILE A 9 -11.01 5.44 -10.15
CA ILE A 9 -10.60 6.85 -10.27
C ILE A 9 -9.33 6.86 -11.16
N SER A 10 -9.49 7.28 -12.41
CA SER A 10 -8.38 7.84 -13.20
C SER A 10 -8.97 8.59 -14.38
N LEU A 11 -9.07 9.91 -14.26
CA LEU A 11 -8.96 10.92 -15.33
C LEU A 11 -9.37 12.30 -14.78
N LEU A 12 -8.44 12.96 -14.07
CA LEU A 12 -8.49 14.41 -13.85
C LEU A 12 -7.55 15.07 -14.86
N ILE A 13 -8.10 15.51 -16.00
CA ILE A 13 -7.42 16.46 -16.91
C ILE A 13 -8.05 17.82 -16.68
N ALA A 14 -7.36 18.70 -15.96
CA ALA A 14 -7.56 20.14 -16.07
C ALA A 14 -6.36 20.70 -16.85
N ALA A 15 -6.48 20.74 -18.18
CA ALA A 15 -5.48 21.34 -19.05
C ALA A 15 -5.70 22.85 -19.18
N SER A 16 -4.63 23.62 -19.07
CA SER A 16 -4.52 24.96 -19.67
C SER A 16 -3.08 25.12 -20.16
N PHE A 17 -2.88 24.98 -21.48
CA PHE A 17 -1.62 25.19 -22.17
C PHE A 17 -1.51 26.62 -22.68
N VAL A 18 -0.32 27.22 -22.53
CA VAL A 18 0.23 28.20 -23.50
C VAL A 18 1.68 27.82 -23.75
N LEU A 19 1.98 27.44 -24.99
CA LEU A 19 3.32 27.14 -25.51
C LEU A 19 4.01 28.42 -25.96
N THR A 20 5.26 28.63 -25.54
CA THR A 20 6.23 29.43 -26.29
C THR A 20 7.61 28.76 -26.22
N SER A 21 8.13 28.45 -27.40
CA SER A 21 9.48 27.93 -27.66
C SER A 21 10.55 29.00 -27.43
N CYS A 22 11.75 28.58 -27.02
CA CYS A 22 13.02 29.09 -27.58
C CYS A 22 14.17 28.10 -27.30
N ASN A 23 14.91 27.79 -28.37
CA ASN A 23 16.18 27.06 -28.39
C ASN A 23 17.28 27.80 -27.61
N ASN A 24 18.27 27.06 -27.11
CA ASN A 24 19.70 27.25 -27.42
C ASN A 24 20.57 26.16 -26.76
N ASP A 25 21.08 25.28 -27.62
CA ASP A 25 22.45 24.78 -27.78
C ASP A 25 23.59 25.17 -26.80
N ILE A 26 24.50 24.18 -26.63
CA ILE A 26 25.98 24.24 -26.35
C ILE A 26 26.34 24.42 -24.84
N ASP A 27 27.29 23.72 -24.19
CA ASP A 27 28.47 22.95 -24.62
C ASP A 27 28.85 21.86 -23.59
N SER A 28 29.61 20.87 -24.08
CA SER A 28 30.35 19.88 -23.29
C SER A 28 31.71 20.42 -22.83
N GLU A 29 32.09 20.25 -21.57
CA GLU A 29 33.51 20.22 -21.19
C GLU A 29 33.82 19.15 -20.15
N SER A 30 34.90 18.44 -20.46
CA SER A 30 35.54 17.38 -19.70
C SER A 30 36.71 17.98 -18.92
N GLY A 31 36.96 17.49 -17.71
CA GLY A 31 38.07 17.96 -16.90
C GLY A 31 38.38 17.00 -15.77
N SER A 32 39.25 16.02 -16.05
CA SER A 32 39.92 15.21 -15.05
C SER A 32 41.23 15.88 -14.65
N PRO A 33 41.60 15.90 -13.35
CA PRO A 33 42.99 16.03 -12.95
C PRO A 33 43.52 14.73 -12.34
N SER A 34 44.67 14.34 -12.89
CA SER A 34 45.66 13.38 -12.41
C SER A 34 46.39 13.85 -11.15
N PHE A 35 46.69 12.95 -10.21
CA PHE A 35 47.85 13.01 -9.29
C PHE A 35 48.16 11.56 -8.86
N GLU A 36 49.25 10.98 -9.37
CA GLU A 36 50.60 10.86 -8.76
C GLU A 36 50.74 9.67 -7.78
N GLU A 37 51.48 8.67 -8.26
CA GLU A 37 51.99 7.51 -7.54
C GLU A 37 53.03 7.92 -6.50
N SER A 38 52.96 7.31 -5.31
CA SER A 38 54.13 7.19 -4.44
C SER A 38 54.27 5.74 -3.94
N ASN A 39 55.39 5.14 -4.37
CA ASN A 39 55.90 3.85 -3.92
C ASN A 39 56.30 3.92 -2.45
N THR A 40 55.87 2.94 -1.64
CA THR A 40 56.63 2.49 -0.47
C THR A 40 56.52 0.97 -0.28
N SER A 41 57.68 0.33 -0.44
CA SER A 41 58.22 -0.87 0.21
C SER A 41 57.31 -2.03 0.63
N VAL A 42 57.61 -3.16 0.00
CA VAL A 42 57.28 -4.55 0.33
C VAL A 42 57.96 -4.96 1.65
N GLU A 43 57.18 -5.51 2.59
CA GLU A 43 57.66 -6.36 3.69
C GLU A 43 56.95 -7.72 3.65
N GLU A 44 57.66 -8.72 4.16
CA GLU A 44 57.61 -10.14 3.83
C GLU A 44 56.31 -10.87 4.21
N ALA A 45 55.90 -11.78 3.33
CA ALA A 45 54.81 -12.71 3.53
C ALA A 45 55.17 -13.76 4.59
N SER A 46 54.50 -13.73 5.74
CA SER A 46 54.41 -14.86 6.65
C SER A 46 53.36 -15.85 6.14
N THR A 47 53.78 -17.10 5.95
CA THR A 47 52.97 -18.28 5.62
C THR A 47 51.66 -18.37 6.39
N PRO A 48 50.51 -18.69 5.74
CA PRO A 48 49.29 -19.04 6.45
C PRO A 48 49.49 -20.39 7.15
N VAL A 49 49.22 -20.41 8.45
CA VAL A 49 48.98 -21.66 9.18
C VAL A 49 47.63 -22.18 8.69
N GLU A 50 47.62 -23.37 8.12
CA GLU A 50 46.40 -24.14 7.85
C GLU A 50 45.72 -24.39 9.21
N ASP A 51 44.66 -23.64 9.48
CA ASP A 51 43.73 -23.97 10.56
C ASP A 51 42.90 -25.14 10.04
N GLU A 52 43.19 -26.34 10.53
CA GLU A 52 42.37 -27.52 10.30
C GLU A 52 40.96 -27.19 10.80
N SER A 53 40.04 -26.91 9.86
CA SER A 53 38.63 -26.77 10.16
C SER A 53 38.16 -28.09 10.76
N SER A 54 38.00 -28.12 12.09
CA SER A 54 37.32 -29.21 12.76
C SER A 54 35.92 -29.31 12.16
N GLU A 55 35.65 -30.37 11.39
CA GLU A 55 34.31 -30.66 10.89
C GLU A 55 33.35 -30.65 12.08
N VAL A 56 32.44 -29.69 12.12
CA VAL A 56 31.36 -29.67 13.11
C VAL A 56 30.51 -30.90 12.83
N VAL A 57 30.58 -31.90 13.70
CA VAL A 57 29.75 -33.11 13.58
C VAL A 57 28.30 -32.71 13.78
N MET A 58 27.56 -32.55 12.68
CA MET A 58 26.13 -32.29 12.73
C MET A 58 25.40 -33.57 13.14
N THR A 59 24.66 -33.50 14.25
CA THR A 59 23.86 -34.61 14.77
C THR A 59 22.40 -34.42 14.37
N PRO A 60 21.72 -35.43 13.78
CA PRO A 60 20.32 -35.29 13.39
C PRO A 60 19.41 -34.92 14.56
N ASP A 61 18.37 -34.15 14.29
CA ASP A 61 17.36 -33.77 15.28
C ASP A 61 16.41 -34.94 15.54
N GLU A 62 16.49 -35.53 16.74
CA GLU A 62 15.65 -36.66 17.14
C GLU A 62 14.16 -36.35 17.16
N ASN A 63 13.76 -35.07 17.26
CA ASN A 63 12.35 -34.69 17.18
C ASN A 63 11.82 -34.76 15.74
N ALA A 64 12.67 -34.56 14.72
CA ALA A 64 12.26 -34.70 13.32
C ALA A 64 11.69 -36.10 13.05
N LYS A 65 12.30 -37.15 13.62
CA LYS A 65 11.86 -38.56 13.47
C LYS A 65 10.43 -38.82 13.96
N LYS A 66 9.93 -38.01 14.91
CA LYS A 66 8.59 -38.20 15.49
C LYS A 66 7.46 -37.77 14.54
N ILE A 67 7.73 -36.75 13.72
CA ILE A 67 6.70 -36.11 12.88
C ILE A 67 6.99 -36.22 11.37
N TRP A 68 8.17 -36.73 11.01
CA TRP A 68 8.57 -36.95 9.61
C TRP A 68 7.63 -37.93 8.92
N GLN A 69 7.34 -37.64 7.65
CA GLN A 69 6.63 -38.54 6.75
C GLN A 69 7.48 -38.71 5.49
N ASP A 70 7.58 -39.94 4.97
CA ASP A 70 8.38 -40.23 3.77
C ASP A 70 7.96 -39.39 2.55
N SER A 71 6.71 -38.93 2.52
CA SER A 71 6.18 -38.03 1.51
C SER A 71 6.83 -36.63 1.50
N PHE A 72 7.53 -36.25 2.57
CA PHE A 72 8.22 -34.95 2.68
C PHE A 72 9.60 -34.94 2.04
N ALA A 73 10.16 -36.11 1.72
CA ALA A 73 11.48 -36.25 1.15
C ALA A 73 11.64 -35.42 -0.14
N ASP A 74 12.80 -34.79 -0.27
CA ASP A 74 13.25 -34.07 -1.44
C ASP A 74 14.73 -34.37 -1.67
N ALA A 75 14.98 -35.33 -2.57
CA ALA A 75 16.33 -35.79 -2.90
C ALA A 75 17.17 -34.68 -3.56
N ASP A 76 16.54 -33.77 -4.32
CA ASP A 76 17.23 -32.67 -4.99
C ASP A 76 17.68 -31.61 -3.98
N ALA A 77 16.97 -31.48 -2.85
CA ALA A 77 17.37 -30.64 -1.72
C ALA A 77 18.32 -31.35 -0.73
N GLY A 78 18.60 -32.65 -0.93
CA GLY A 78 19.45 -33.45 -0.05
C GLY A 78 18.80 -33.86 1.27
N ILE A 79 17.46 -33.90 1.33
CA ILE A 79 16.69 -34.28 2.53
C ILE A 79 15.83 -35.49 2.18
N ASN A 80 16.37 -36.70 2.35
CA ASN A 80 15.71 -37.96 1.97
C ASN A 80 14.92 -38.58 3.13
N GLY A 81 15.27 -38.22 4.37
CA GLY A 81 14.62 -38.72 5.56
C GLY A 81 14.92 -37.87 6.79
N ALA A 82 14.34 -38.24 7.93
CA ALA A 82 14.55 -37.53 9.20
C ALA A 82 16.03 -37.48 9.65
N ASP A 83 16.86 -38.45 9.23
CA ASP A 83 18.30 -38.46 9.55
C ASP A 83 19.10 -37.38 8.79
N ASP A 84 18.51 -36.78 7.76
CA ASP A 84 19.10 -35.65 7.02
C ASP A 84 18.66 -34.28 7.60
N VAL A 85 17.87 -34.28 8.68
CA VAL A 85 17.39 -33.07 9.36
C VAL A 85 18.22 -32.82 10.60
N TYR A 86 18.80 -31.63 10.70
CA TYR A 86 19.66 -31.22 11.82
C TYR A 86 19.03 -30.15 12.71
N ASN A 87 17.97 -29.49 12.25
CA ASN A 87 17.20 -28.53 13.03
C ASN A 87 15.72 -28.61 12.65
N LEU A 88 14.84 -28.84 13.62
CA LEU A 88 13.39 -28.77 13.43
C LEU A 88 12.83 -27.52 14.12
N THR A 89 12.11 -26.70 13.37
CA THR A 89 11.23 -25.66 13.91
C THR A 89 9.77 -25.99 13.59
N VAL A 90 8.93 -26.02 14.61
CA VAL A 90 7.47 -26.20 14.48
C VAL A 90 6.78 -24.90 14.86
N TYR A 91 5.86 -24.46 14.02
CA TYR A 91 5.01 -23.31 14.28
C TYR A 91 3.57 -23.78 14.49
N ASN A 92 2.87 -23.14 15.42
CA ASN A 92 1.41 -23.21 15.54
C ASN A 92 0.86 -21.79 15.76
N LYS A 93 -0.06 -21.34 14.89
CA LYS A 93 -0.62 -19.96 14.92
C LYS A 93 0.46 -18.88 14.85
N GLY A 94 1.49 -19.13 14.04
CA GLY A 94 2.60 -18.21 13.81
C GLY A 94 3.66 -18.15 14.92
N GLU A 95 3.46 -18.87 16.03
CA GLU A 95 4.41 -18.94 17.14
C GLU A 95 5.20 -20.25 17.13
N VAL A 96 6.47 -20.20 17.52
CA VAL A 96 7.30 -21.41 17.68
C VAL A 96 6.79 -22.23 18.86
N THR A 97 6.61 -23.54 18.66
CA THR A 97 6.14 -24.46 19.69
C THR A 97 7.05 -25.70 19.79
N THR A 98 7.13 -26.24 21.00
CA THR A 98 7.79 -27.53 21.28
C THR A 98 6.80 -28.69 21.38
N ASP A 99 5.50 -28.39 21.30
CA ASP A 99 4.44 -29.39 21.26
C ASP A 99 4.33 -29.99 19.86
N LEU A 100 4.83 -31.22 19.73
CA LEU A 100 4.83 -32.00 18.50
C LEU A 100 3.56 -32.85 18.34
N ASP A 101 2.71 -32.91 19.38
CA ASP A 101 1.47 -33.68 19.38
C ASP A 101 0.28 -32.83 18.86
N THR A 102 0.49 -31.54 18.61
CA THR A 102 -0.51 -30.67 17.97
C THR A 102 -0.90 -31.24 16.60
N GLU A 103 -2.14 -31.72 16.49
CA GLU A 103 -2.67 -32.19 15.21
C GLU A 103 -2.78 -31.01 14.23
N PRO A 104 -2.22 -31.11 13.00
CA PRO A 104 -2.31 -30.04 12.01
C PRO A 104 -3.74 -29.57 11.72
N ALA A 105 -4.71 -30.49 11.76
CA ALA A 105 -6.13 -30.19 11.56
C ALA A 105 -6.74 -29.25 12.63
N SER A 106 -6.10 -29.10 13.79
CA SER A 106 -6.60 -28.32 14.93
C SER A 106 -6.07 -26.89 15.01
N GLY A 107 -5.11 -26.51 14.17
CA GLY A 107 -4.38 -25.24 14.28
C GLY A 107 -3.92 -24.64 12.96
N ASP A 108 -2.89 -23.79 13.03
CA ASP A 108 -2.15 -23.29 11.88
C ASP A 108 -0.72 -23.83 11.98
N VAL A 109 -0.54 -25.09 11.58
CA VAL A 109 0.71 -25.82 11.81
C VAL A 109 1.62 -25.77 10.60
N LYS A 110 2.90 -25.44 10.85
CA LYS A 110 3.95 -25.46 9.84
C LYS A 110 5.20 -26.13 10.39
N TYR A 111 5.80 -27.02 9.60
CA TYR A 111 7.07 -27.67 9.94
C TYR A 111 8.19 -27.14 9.05
N VAL A 112 9.32 -26.84 9.65
CA VAL A 112 10.52 -26.33 8.98
C VAL A 112 11.68 -27.25 9.35
N PHE A 113 12.04 -28.14 8.43
CA PHE A 113 13.08 -29.14 8.59
C PHE A 113 14.38 -28.66 7.94
N GLY A 114 15.29 -28.11 8.73
CA GLY A 114 16.60 -27.65 8.31
C GLY A 114 17.56 -28.82 8.06
N GLY A 115 18.02 -28.98 6.82
CA GLY A 115 19.06 -29.93 6.42
C GLY A 115 20.46 -29.30 6.44
N LYS A 116 21.40 -29.84 5.64
CA LYS A 116 22.78 -29.30 5.57
C LYS A 116 22.90 -27.98 4.80
N GLU A 117 22.19 -27.90 3.67
CA GLU A 117 22.29 -26.77 2.73
C GLU A 117 20.93 -26.18 2.38
N ASN A 118 19.85 -26.91 2.65
CA ASN A 118 18.48 -26.53 2.31
C ASN A 118 17.56 -26.83 3.48
N THR A 119 16.38 -26.21 3.45
CA THR A 119 15.31 -26.43 4.40
C THR A 119 14.08 -26.97 3.67
N ARG A 120 13.44 -28.01 4.22
CA ARG A 120 12.14 -28.51 3.75
C ARG A 120 11.02 -27.91 4.59
N ILE A 121 10.07 -27.25 3.94
CA ILE A 121 8.96 -26.56 4.59
C ILE A 121 7.65 -27.29 4.27
N ILE A 122 6.86 -27.57 5.31
CA ILE A 122 5.51 -28.11 5.21
C ILE A 122 4.56 -27.08 5.83
N ASN A 123 3.66 -26.50 5.04
CA ASN A 123 2.61 -25.60 5.51
C ASN A 123 1.26 -26.29 5.34
N TYR A 124 0.72 -26.82 6.44
CA TYR A 124 -0.54 -27.56 6.42
C TYR A 124 -1.74 -26.66 6.18
N ALA A 125 -1.77 -25.47 6.78
CA ALA A 125 -2.90 -24.56 6.70
C ALA A 125 -3.21 -24.14 5.26
N ASP A 126 -2.18 -23.75 4.51
CA ASP A 126 -2.35 -23.40 3.10
C ASP A 126 -2.33 -24.62 2.17
N GLY A 127 -1.78 -25.74 2.65
CA GLY A 127 -1.74 -27.02 1.94
C GLY A 127 -0.62 -27.10 0.91
N TYR A 128 0.61 -26.81 1.30
CA TYR A 128 1.77 -27.04 0.43
C TYR A 128 3.02 -27.50 1.17
N MET A 129 3.99 -27.99 0.39
CA MET A 129 5.38 -28.12 0.81
C MET A 129 6.32 -27.63 -0.28
N LEU A 130 7.49 -27.14 0.11
CA LEU A 130 8.57 -26.71 -0.78
C LEU A 130 9.91 -26.77 -0.06
N SER A 131 11.00 -26.70 -0.82
CA SER A 131 12.37 -26.60 -0.31
C SER A 131 12.94 -25.20 -0.59
N PHE A 132 13.64 -24.64 0.39
CA PHE A 132 14.25 -23.31 0.30
C PHE A 132 15.74 -23.37 0.64
N PRO A 133 16.63 -22.67 -0.09
CA PRO A 133 18.07 -22.68 0.20
C PRO A 133 18.40 -22.11 1.58
N GLY A 134 19.38 -22.72 2.25
CA GLY A 134 19.80 -22.40 3.61
C GLY A 134 19.37 -23.49 4.60
N ALA A 135 20.31 -23.91 5.46
CA ALA A 135 20.05 -24.83 6.57
C ALA A 135 19.22 -24.20 7.70
N GLU A 136 19.42 -22.91 7.91
CA GLU A 136 18.67 -22.09 8.86
C GLU A 136 18.03 -20.93 8.13
N ILE A 137 16.72 -20.76 8.34
CA ILE A 137 15.92 -19.76 7.66
C ILE A 137 15.06 -19.02 8.68
N GLU A 138 14.88 -17.72 8.47
CA GLU A 138 13.87 -16.93 9.17
C GLU A 138 12.51 -17.15 8.49
N THR A 139 11.47 -17.43 9.28
CA THR A 139 10.10 -17.60 8.77
C THR A 139 9.20 -16.50 9.34
N ASN A 140 8.70 -15.62 8.48
CA ASN A 140 7.74 -14.59 8.86
C ASN A 140 6.31 -15.08 8.60
N LEU A 141 5.58 -15.32 9.70
CA LEU A 141 4.19 -15.80 9.71
C LEU A 141 3.20 -14.75 10.25
N LYS A 142 3.64 -13.51 10.45
CA LYS A 142 2.81 -12.43 11.02
C LYS A 142 1.49 -12.26 10.27
N LEU A 143 1.54 -12.40 8.94
CA LEU A 143 0.39 -12.26 8.04
C LEU A 143 0.04 -13.57 7.33
N ALA A 144 0.19 -14.73 7.99
CA ALA A 144 0.06 -16.03 7.33
C ALA A 144 -1.30 -16.30 6.67
N GLU A 145 -2.38 -15.61 7.02
CA GLU A 145 -3.67 -15.70 6.28
C GLU A 145 -3.58 -15.02 4.89
N LEU A 146 -2.61 -14.14 4.68
CA LEU A 146 -2.40 -13.37 3.45
C LEU A 146 -1.15 -13.81 2.67
N ARG A 147 -0.01 -13.89 3.36
CA ARG A 147 1.29 -14.24 2.79
C ARG A 147 2.23 -14.78 3.86
N VAL A 148 3.16 -15.63 3.45
CA VAL A 148 4.29 -16.05 4.28
C VAL A 148 5.60 -15.64 3.63
N GLN A 149 6.63 -15.39 4.43
CA GLN A 149 7.97 -15.12 3.91
C GLN A 149 8.99 -16.06 4.52
N TYR A 150 9.86 -16.62 3.67
CA TYR A 150 11.04 -17.40 4.04
C TYR A 150 12.28 -16.63 3.66
N LYS A 151 13.19 -16.44 4.60
CA LYS A 151 14.35 -15.59 4.42
C LYS A 151 15.62 -16.32 4.85
N ASN A 152 16.64 -16.22 4.02
CA ASN A 152 18.02 -16.55 4.37
C ASN A 152 18.87 -15.27 4.27
N GLU A 153 20.20 -15.40 4.32
CA GLU A 153 21.12 -14.27 4.16
C GLU A 153 20.91 -13.50 2.84
N ASN A 154 20.69 -14.21 1.74
CA ASN A 154 20.72 -13.67 0.38
C ASN A 154 19.34 -13.30 -0.15
N SER A 155 18.30 -14.04 0.23
CA SER A 155 17.00 -14.02 -0.43
C SER A 155 15.83 -13.98 0.56
N ILE A 156 14.76 -13.33 0.12
CA ILE A 156 13.45 -13.36 0.76
C ILE A 156 12.46 -13.89 -0.28
N LEU A 157 11.87 -15.04 -0.02
CA LEU A 157 10.76 -15.60 -0.79
C LEU A 157 9.45 -15.26 -0.09
N THR A 158 8.61 -14.46 -0.74
CA THR A 158 7.20 -14.27 -0.37
C THR A 158 6.34 -15.25 -1.16
N LEU A 159 5.46 -15.97 -0.49
CA LEU A 159 4.48 -16.87 -1.10
C LEU A 159 3.08 -16.50 -0.64
N SER A 160 2.14 -16.40 -1.58
CA SER A 160 0.71 -16.23 -1.30
C SER A 160 -0.14 -17.22 -2.09
N LYS A 161 -1.21 -17.67 -1.45
CA LYS A 161 -2.27 -18.48 -2.06
C LYS A 161 -3.40 -17.56 -2.50
N GLU A 162 -3.72 -17.59 -3.78
CA GLU A 162 -4.66 -16.66 -4.39
C GLU A 162 -5.94 -17.40 -4.78
N THR A 163 -7.06 -17.07 -4.12
CA THR A 163 -8.38 -17.69 -4.36
C THR A 163 -9.48 -16.67 -4.66
N SER A 164 -9.11 -15.40 -4.78
CA SER A 164 -10.06 -14.28 -4.78
C SER A 164 -10.42 -13.77 -6.19
N ASN A 165 -10.10 -14.52 -7.25
CA ASN A 165 -10.42 -14.12 -8.63
C ASN A 165 -11.95 -13.90 -8.80
N PRO A 166 -12.41 -12.64 -9.02
CA PRO A 166 -13.82 -12.32 -9.11
C PRO A 166 -14.41 -12.66 -10.49
N TYR A 167 -13.58 -12.98 -11.48
CA TYR A 167 -14.00 -13.29 -12.84
C TYR A 167 -14.40 -14.76 -13.05
N GLY A 168 -14.36 -15.57 -11.97
CA GLY A 168 -14.83 -16.95 -11.94
C GLY A 168 -13.82 -17.96 -12.49
N ASN A 169 -14.14 -19.25 -12.31
CA ASN A 169 -13.29 -20.37 -12.72
C ASN A 169 -13.44 -20.67 -14.23
N THR A 170 -12.96 -19.75 -15.08
CA THR A 170 -12.96 -19.92 -16.54
C THR A 170 -11.66 -19.38 -17.12
N GLU A 171 -11.25 -19.88 -18.29
CA GLU A 171 -10.06 -19.38 -18.99
C GLU A 171 -10.12 -17.88 -19.27
N ASN A 172 -11.27 -17.39 -19.74
CA ASN A 172 -11.46 -15.96 -19.96
C ASN A 172 -11.33 -15.15 -18.65
N GLY A 173 -11.91 -15.64 -17.55
CA GLY A 173 -11.80 -14.98 -16.25
C GLY A 173 -10.37 -14.96 -15.71
N TRP A 174 -9.61 -16.03 -15.92
CA TRP A 174 -8.18 -16.05 -15.64
C TRP A 174 -7.42 -15.04 -16.48
N ASN A 175 -7.65 -15.00 -17.80
CA ASN A 175 -6.95 -14.07 -18.69
C ASN A 175 -7.23 -12.63 -18.29
N THR A 176 -8.47 -12.27 -17.96
CA THR A 176 -8.80 -10.94 -17.42
C THR A 176 -8.02 -10.65 -16.14
N TYR A 177 -8.08 -11.53 -15.13
CA TYR A 177 -7.35 -11.36 -13.88
C TYR A 177 -5.85 -11.20 -14.09
N LEU A 178 -5.25 -12.09 -14.88
CA LEU A 178 -3.82 -12.12 -15.18
C LEU A 178 -3.36 -10.80 -15.81
N THR A 179 -4.05 -10.37 -16.88
CA THR A 179 -3.65 -9.17 -17.65
C THR A 179 -4.00 -7.85 -16.98
N GLU A 180 -5.01 -7.83 -16.11
CA GLU A 180 -5.37 -6.63 -15.37
C GLU A 180 -4.49 -6.45 -14.15
N TRP A 181 -4.25 -7.51 -13.36
CA TRP A 181 -3.77 -7.37 -11.98
C TRP A 181 -2.48 -8.09 -11.63
N LEU A 182 -1.98 -8.99 -12.47
CA LEU A 182 -0.72 -9.70 -12.20
C LEU A 182 0.37 -9.25 -13.16
N ASN A 183 0.21 -9.54 -14.45
CA ASN A 183 1.31 -9.41 -15.41
C ASN A 183 1.32 -8.11 -16.21
N ARG A 184 0.34 -7.22 -15.99
CA ARG A 184 0.21 -5.93 -16.69
C ARG A 184 1.53 -5.15 -16.76
N PHE A 185 2.26 -5.08 -15.65
CA PHE A 185 3.50 -4.31 -15.55
C PHE A 185 4.73 -5.20 -15.60
N ILE A 186 4.73 -6.32 -14.87
CA ILE A 186 5.87 -7.23 -14.84
C ILE A 186 6.12 -7.91 -16.18
N ASP A 187 5.17 -7.92 -17.13
CA ASP A 187 5.36 -8.40 -18.52
C ASP A 187 5.54 -7.29 -19.57
N ASN A 188 5.44 -6.03 -19.16
CA ASN A 188 5.50 -4.91 -20.09
C ASN A 188 6.93 -4.37 -20.24
N ALA A 189 7.56 -4.63 -21.39
CA ALA A 189 8.94 -4.21 -21.65
C ALA A 189 9.13 -2.68 -21.63
N ASP A 190 8.13 -1.91 -22.05
CA ASP A 190 8.20 -0.44 -22.05
C ASP A 190 8.14 0.11 -20.63
N PHE A 191 7.26 -0.45 -19.78
CA PHE A 191 7.21 -0.14 -18.36
C PHE A 191 8.53 -0.46 -17.67
N LEU A 192 9.07 -1.66 -17.88
CA LEU A 192 10.35 -2.08 -17.27
C LEU A 192 11.49 -1.15 -17.70
N ALA A 193 11.57 -0.81 -19.00
CA ALA A 193 12.56 0.12 -19.53
C ALA A 193 12.42 1.53 -18.93
N ALA A 194 11.19 2.06 -18.85
CA ALA A 194 10.91 3.37 -18.26
C ALA A 194 11.34 3.47 -16.79
N ASN A 195 11.38 2.34 -16.08
CA ASN A 195 11.71 2.26 -14.66
C ASN A 195 13.15 1.77 -14.39
N SER A 196 13.98 1.62 -15.43
CA SER A 196 15.35 1.08 -15.33
C SER A 196 15.40 -0.32 -14.71
N ILE A 197 14.49 -1.19 -15.15
CA ILE A 197 14.40 -2.60 -14.76
C ILE A 197 14.72 -3.44 -16.00
N ASN A 198 15.65 -4.39 -15.88
CA ASN A 198 16.02 -5.27 -16.96
C ASN A 198 15.51 -6.68 -16.69
N ARG A 199 15.12 -7.40 -17.74
CA ARG A 199 14.99 -8.86 -17.70
C ARG A 199 16.35 -9.50 -17.48
N THR A 200 16.45 -10.42 -16.53
CA THR A 200 17.63 -11.30 -16.38
C THR A 200 17.44 -12.63 -17.12
N ARG A 201 16.18 -13.01 -17.34
CA ARG A 201 15.74 -14.12 -18.19
C ARG A 201 14.50 -13.70 -18.99
N LYS A 202 14.30 -14.29 -20.18
CA LYS A 202 13.09 -14.05 -21.00
C LYS A 202 11.86 -14.57 -20.23
N ALA A 203 10.81 -13.74 -20.15
CA ALA A 203 9.54 -14.19 -19.60
C ALA A 203 8.97 -15.35 -20.43
N ALA A 204 8.47 -16.37 -19.75
CA ALA A 204 8.03 -17.60 -20.39
C ALA A 204 6.96 -18.32 -19.56
N THR A 205 6.08 -19.04 -20.26
CA THR A 205 5.07 -19.93 -19.71
C THR A 205 5.45 -21.37 -20.04
N TYR A 206 5.38 -22.24 -19.04
CA TYR A 206 5.71 -23.66 -19.14
C TYR A 206 4.53 -24.50 -18.64
N GLU A 207 4.18 -25.55 -19.38
CA GLU A 207 3.17 -26.55 -18.97
C GLU A 207 3.80 -27.87 -18.49
N ASP A 208 5.13 -27.99 -18.63
CA ASP A 208 5.93 -29.16 -18.33
C ASP A 208 7.01 -28.92 -17.25
N PHE A 209 7.15 -27.68 -16.76
CA PHE A 209 8.14 -27.32 -15.74
C PHE A 209 7.83 -27.96 -14.38
N LEU A 210 6.54 -27.95 -14.00
CA LEU A 210 6.02 -28.58 -12.79
C LEU A 210 4.80 -29.45 -13.18
N PRO A 211 4.86 -30.78 -13.03
CA PRO A 211 3.80 -31.67 -13.49
C PRO A 211 2.41 -31.31 -12.94
N GLY A 212 1.44 -31.10 -13.83
CA GLY A 212 0.07 -30.72 -13.47
C GLY A 212 -0.17 -29.21 -13.34
N TYR A 213 0.85 -28.39 -13.56
CA TYR A 213 0.78 -26.93 -13.40
C TYR A 213 1.20 -26.20 -14.68
N THR A 214 0.58 -25.04 -14.90
CA THR A 214 1.08 -23.97 -15.76
C THR A 214 1.92 -23.04 -14.88
N VAL A 215 3.18 -22.82 -15.26
CA VAL A 215 4.12 -21.96 -14.53
C VAL A 215 4.57 -20.81 -15.43
N MET A 216 4.40 -19.57 -14.97
CA MET A 216 4.84 -18.36 -15.68
C MET A 216 5.98 -17.70 -14.91
N PHE A 217 7.12 -17.44 -15.56
CA PHE A 217 8.29 -16.82 -14.94
C PHE A 217 8.53 -15.39 -15.43
N TYR A 218 8.87 -14.51 -14.48
CA TYR A 218 9.22 -13.12 -14.72
C TYR A 218 10.45 -12.73 -13.89
N ASP A 219 11.65 -12.88 -14.47
CA ASP A 219 12.90 -12.60 -13.77
C ASP A 219 13.53 -11.28 -14.21
N MET A 220 13.92 -10.47 -13.23
CA MET A 220 14.33 -9.10 -13.46
C MET A 220 15.35 -8.59 -12.45
N PHE A 221 15.98 -7.48 -12.81
CA PHE A 221 16.97 -6.78 -12.00
C PHE A 221 16.70 -5.28 -12.04
N ILE A 222 16.53 -4.69 -10.86
CA ILE A 222 16.42 -3.24 -10.70
C ILE A 222 17.83 -2.66 -10.85
N ARG A 223 18.06 -1.90 -11.93
CA ARG A 223 19.36 -1.25 -12.17
C ARG A 223 19.59 -0.06 -11.23
N LEU A 224 20.84 0.41 -11.19
CA LEU A 224 21.25 1.58 -10.40
C LEU A 224 20.95 1.40 -8.90
N SER A 225 21.14 0.19 -8.42
CA SER A 225 20.63 -0.35 -7.16
C SER A 225 21.60 -0.26 -5.98
N LYS A 226 22.56 0.67 -5.99
CA LYS A 226 23.55 0.80 -4.90
C LYS A 226 22.90 0.95 -3.51
N GLN A 227 21.68 1.46 -3.45
CA GLN A 227 20.90 1.70 -2.23
C GLN A 227 19.82 0.63 -1.99
N ILE A 228 19.75 -0.41 -2.82
CA ILE A 228 18.74 -1.48 -2.75
C ILE A 228 19.46 -2.77 -2.39
N GLU A 229 19.19 -3.32 -1.20
CA GLU A 229 19.87 -4.51 -0.69
C GLU A 229 19.63 -5.75 -1.57
N ARG A 230 18.40 -5.95 -2.04
CA ARG A 230 17.99 -7.11 -2.86
C ARG A 230 17.37 -6.68 -4.19
N PRO A 231 18.19 -6.32 -5.19
CA PRO A 231 17.71 -5.76 -6.45
C PRO A 231 17.32 -6.80 -7.51
N TYR A 232 17.62 -8.07 -7.30
CA TYR A 232 17.21 -9.17 -8.19
C TYR A 232 15.84 -9.68 -7.76
N TYR A 233 14.91 -9.80 -8.71
CA TYR A 233 13.54 -10.27 -8.48
C TYR A 233 13.26 -11.47 -9.39
N ASN A 234 12.76 -12.55 -8.81
CA ASN A 234 12.30 -13.74 -9.49
C ASN A 234 10.84 -13.97 -9.10
N ILE A 235 9.94 -13.95 -10.09
CA ILE A 235 8.50 -14.09 -9.85
C ILE A 235 7.99 -15.30 -10.61
N ALA A 236 7.20 -16.14 -9.94
CA ALA A 236 6.48 -17.25 -10.57
C ALA A 236 5.00 -17.22 -10.22
N ILE A 237 4.16 -17.39 -11.25
CA ILE A 237 2.72 -17.67 -11.11
C ILE A 237 2.55 -19.17 -11.37
N VAL A 238 2.16 -19.92 -10.35
CA VAL A 238 2.00 -21.39 -10.42
C VAL A 238 0.51 -21.73 -10.30
N ARG A 239 -0.09 -22.20 -11.41
CA ARG A 239 -1.53 -22.45 -11.51
C ARG A 239 -1.79 -23.89 -11.91
N GLU A 240 -2.65 -24.58 -11.18
CA GLU A 240 -3.07 -25.94 -11.50
C GLU A 240 -3.78 -25.98 -12.88
N ASN A 241 -3.43 -26.96 -13.72
CA ASN A 241 -3.99 -27.06 -15.06
C ASN A 241 -5.51 -27.28 -15.01
N GLY A 242 -6.26 -26.44 -15.74
CA GLY A 242 -7.72 -26.46 -15.74
C GLY A 242 -8.39 -25.73 -14.57
N VAL A 243 -7.63 -25.16 -13.64
CA VAL A 243 -8.13 -24.33 -12.53
C VAL A 243 -7.78 -22.87 -12.77
N TYR A 244 -8.76 -21.97 -12.73
CA TYR A 244 -8.64 -20.57 -13.17
C TYR A 244 -8.96 -19.55 -12.08
N ASN A 245 -9.41 -20.01 -10.91
CA ASN A 245 -9.73 -19.18 -9.75
C ASN A 245 -8.80 -19.44 -8.54
N LYS A 246 -7.79 -20.30 -8.69
CA LYS A 246 -6.78 -20.62 -7.67
C LYS A 246 -5.39 -20.64 -8.32
N PHE A 247 -4.43 -19.97 -7.71
CA PHE A 247 -3.00 -20.07 -8.08
C PHE A 247 -2.12 -19.71 -6.89
N TRP A 248 -0.82 -19.94 -7.03
CA TRP A 248 0.21 -19.52 -6.09
C TRP A 248 1.10 -18.46 -6.71
N LEU A 249 1.36 -17.38 -5.97
CA LEU A 249 2.28 -16.34 -6.37
C LEU A 249 3.56 -16.43 -5.55
N PHE A 250 4.67 -16.66 -6.24
CA PHE A 250 6.02 -16.63 -5.67
C PHE A 250 6.68 -15.33 -6.07
N VAL A 251 7.15 -14.56 -5.10
CA VAL A 251 7.94 -13.35 -5.33
C VAL A 251 9.20 -13.46 -4.48
N MET A 252 10.34 -13.71 -5.12
CA MET A 252 11.62 -13.80 -4.45
C MET A 252 12.49 -12.60 -4.82
N LYS A 253 13.04 -11.92 -3.81
CA LYS A 253 14.08 -10.89 -3.99
C LYS A 253 15.40 -11.35 -3.41
N SER A 254 16.50 -11.06 -4.09
CA SER A 254 17.83 -11.57 -3.75
C SER A 254 18.94 -10.51 -3.90
N THR A 255 20.00 -10.66 -3.10
CA THR A 255 21.24 -9.86 -3.18
C THR A 255 21.97 -10.08 -4.49
N GLU A 256 21.90 -11.30 -5.02
CA GLU A 256 22.55 -11.72 -6.27
C GLU A 256 21.59 -12.44 -7.23
N LYS A 257 22.08 -12.65 -8.46
CA LYS A 257 21.36 -13.34 -9.53
C LYS A 257 21.08 -14.80 -9.12
N SER A 258 19.79 -15.17 -9.02
CA SER A 258 19.35 -16.39 -8.33
C SER A 258 18.32 -17.24 -9.10
N GLU A 259 18.28 -17.19 -10.45
CA GLU A 259 17.27 -17.94 -11.23
C GLU A 259 17.35 -19.45 -10.99
N ASP A 260 18.55 -20.03 -10.94
CA ASP A 260 18.69 -21.48 -10.75
C ASP A 260 18.20 -21.93 -9.36
N ALA A 261 18.42 -21.10 -8.34
CA ALA A 261 17.90 -21.35 -6.99
C ALA A 261 16.37 -21.20 -6.97
N PHE A 262 15.83 -20.18 -7.63
CA PHE A 262 14.38 -19.99 -7.75
C PHE A 262 13.70 -21.13 -8.49
N ASP A 263 14.28 -21.59 -9.59
CA ASP A 263 13.78 -22.73 -10.35
C ASP A 263 13.72 -24.00 -9.50
N ARG A 264 14.73 -24.25 -8.65
CA ARG A 264 14.72 -25.37 -7.69
C ARG A 264 13.61 -25.22 -6.65
N ILE A 265 13.41 -24.02 -6.10
CA ILE A 265 12.31 -23.72 -5.18
C ILE A 265 10.97 -24.07 -5.84
N VAL A 266 10.70 -23.55 -7.04
CA VAL A 266 9.42 -23.78 -7.73
C VAL A 266 9.24 -25.25 -8.13
N LYS A 267 10.31 -25.96 -8.50
CA LYS A 267 10.25 -27.41 -8.80
C LYS A 267 9.95 -28.27 -7.57
N SER A 268 10.44 -27.86 -6.40
CA SER A 268 10.23 -28.58 -5.14
C SER A 268 8.82 -28.40 -4.56
N PHE A 269 8.05 -27.44 -5.11
CA PHE A 269 6.70 -27.13 -4.68
C PHE A 269 5.73 -28.27 -4.98
N LYS A 270 4.90 -28.60 -3.99
CA LYS A 270 3.82 -29.56 -4.14
C LYS A 270 2.66 -29.19 -3.22
N GLU A 271 1.45 -29.12 -3.77
CA GLU A 271 0.24 -29.05 -2.95
C GLU A 271 0.04 -30.35 -2.18
N ILE A 272 -0.41 -30.20 -0.93
CA ILE A 272 -0.83 -31.28 -0.04
C ILE A 272 -2.24 -30.96 0.46
N GLU A 273 -2.94 -31.95 0.99
CA GLU A 273 -4.28 -31.73 1.57
C GLU A 273 -4.21 -30.66 2.68
N PRO A 274 -4.91 -29.51 2.53
CA PRO A 274 -4.91 -28.48 3.55
C PRO A 274 -5.51 -29.01 4.87
N GLN A 275 -4.85 -28.72 5.98
CA GLN A 275 -5.32 -29.06 7.32
C GLN A 275 -5.24 -27.83 8.22
N GLY A 276 -6.31 -27.60 8.99
CA GLY A 276 -6.39 -26.43 9.86
C GLY A 276 -6.79 -25.17 9.11
N LYS A 277 -6.41 -24.00 9.64
CA LYS A 277 -6.69 -22.69 9.02
C LYS A 277 -5.54 -21.73 9.30
N ALA A 278 -5.03 -21.06 8.26
CA ALA A 278 -4.01 -20.03 8.40
C ALA A 278 -4.55 -18.86 9.24
N VAL A 279 -3.72 -18.33 10.14
CA VAL A 279 -4.07 -17.17 10.97
C VAL A 279 -2.95 -16.16 10.98
N ASN A 280 -3.30 -14.87 10.97
CA ASN A 280 -2.33 -13.81 11.25
C ASN A 280 -1.94 -13.88 12.72
N SER A 281 -0.64 -14.03 13.02
CA SER A 281 -0.13 -13.87 14.39
C SER A 281 0.12 -12.40 14.74
N GLN A 282 0.13 -11.51 13.73
CA GLN A 282 0.10 -10.08 13.97
C GLN A 282 -1.18 -9.70 14.72
N GLY A 283 -1.03 -9.31 15.98
CA GLY A 283 -2.09 -8.72 16.78
C GLY A 283 -2.18 -7.20 16.57
N GLN A 284 -2.67 -6.51 17.60
CA GLN A 284 -2.67 -5.05 17.64
C GLN A 284 -1.25 -4.50 17.46
N TYR A 285 -1.12 -3.51 16.57
CA TYR A 285 0.09 -2.71 16.45
C TYR A 285 0.22 -1.79 17.67
N ASN A 286 1.45 -1.54 18.09
CA ASN A 286 1.71 -0.62 19.18
C ASN A 286 1.71 0.82 18.66
N LEU A 287 0.78 1.63 19.17
CA LEU A 287 0.85 3.08 18.96
C LEU A 287 2.05 3.64 19.73
N THR A 288 3.08 4.08 19.00
CA THR A 288 4.25 4.76 19.59
C THR A 288 4.15 6.25 19.35
N VAL A 289 3.99 7.03 20.43
CA VAL A 289 4.03 8.50 20.39
C VAL A 289 5.49 8.96 20.39
N PRO A 290 5.96 9.68 19.36
CA PRO A 290 7.35 10.10 19.29
C PRO A 290 7.75 11.11 20.39
N GLU A 291 8.79 10.78 21.15
CA GLU A 291 9.30 11.65 22.23
C GLU A 291 9.84 12.99 21.71
N TYR A 292 10.33 13.02 20.46
CA TYR A 292 10.92 14.19 19.84
C TYR A 292 9.90 15.21 19.33
N TRP A 293 8.59 14.91 19.35
CA TRP A 293 7.58 15.87 18.92
C TRP A 293 7.58 17.13 19.80
N ASN A 294 7.31 18.27 19.17
CA ASN A 294 7.14 19.53 19.88
C ASN A 294 5.84 19.55 20.72
N ASP A 295 5.74 20.48 21.66
CA ASP A 295 4.64 20.54 22.63
C ASP A 295 3.28 20.75 21.95
N GLU A 296 3.19 21.56 20.89
CA GLU A 296 1.94 21.77 20.15
C GLU A 296 1.45 20.49 19.48
N THR A 297 2.37 19.71 18.92
CA THR A 297 2.05 18.44 18.22
C THR A 297 1.62 17.37 19.19
N LYS A 298 2.32 17.25 20.33
CA LYS A 298 1.92 16.35 21.43
C LYS A 298 0.53 16.71 21.96
N ALA A 299 0.28 17.99 22.24
CA ALA A 299 -1.00 18.46 22.73
C ALA A 299 -2.14 18.21 21.73
N TYR A 300 -1.90 18.46 20.43
CA TYR A 300 -2.89 18.17 19.40
C TYR A 300 -3.16 16.67 19.26
N PHE A 301 -2.13 15.83 19.27
CA PHE A 301 -2.30 14.38 19.20
C PHE A 301 -3.04 13.82 20.43
N GLU A 302 -2.76 14.36 21.62
CA GLU A 302 -3.49 14.03 22.84
C GLU A 302 -4.97 14.44 22.77
N LYS A 303 -5.28 15.64 22.23
CA LYS A 303 -6.66 16.05 21.91
C LYS A 303 -7.31 15.03 20.97
N LEU A 304 -6.65 14.70 19.86
CA LEU A 304 -7.17 13.80 18.84
C LEU A 304 -7.51 12.41 19.44
N CYS A 305 -6.62 11.84 20.27
CA CYS A 305 -6.87 10.54 20.90
C CYS A 305 -8.03 10.56 21.89
N ASN A 306 -8.17 11.65 22.67
CA ASN A 306 -9.09 11.71 23.80
C ASN A 306 -10.44 12.38 23.49
N GLN A 307 -10.59 13.05 22.35
CA GLN A 307 -11.84 13.73 22.01
C GLN A 307 -12.98 12.75 21.73
N ASN A 308 -14.19 13.18 22.10
CA ASN A 308 -15.43 12.46 21.83
C ASN A 308 -16.20 13.02 20.63
N THR A 309 -15.73 14.13 20.07
CA THR A 309 -16.24 14.76 18.85
C THR A 309 -15.34 14.41 17.66
N CYS A 310 -15.84 14.62 16.45
CA CYS A 310 -15.12 14.33 15.22
C CYS A 310 -14.72 15.66 14.56
N ASP A 311 -13.44 15.94 14.39
CA ASP A 311 -12.98 17.16 13.69
C ASP A 311 -13.36 17.09 12.18
N TRP A 312 -13.98 18.13 11.61
CA TRP A 312 -14.51 18.09 10.24
C TRP A 312 -13.65 18.88 9.24
N GLY A 313 -13.51 18.35 8.03
CA GLY A 313 -12.92 19.03 6.89
C GLY A 313 -13.68 18.82 5.59
N MET A 314 -13.43 19.70 4.61
CA MET A 314 -13.99 19.63 3.26
C MET A 314 -12.86 19.80 2.24
N PHE A 315 -12.58 18.76 1.45
CA PHE A 315 -11.67 18.90 0.32
C PHE A 315 -12.42 19.50 -0.88
N VAL A 316 -12.08 20.73 -1.23
CA VAL A 316 -12.66 21.46 -2.37
C VAL A 316 -11.64 21.70 -3.50
N ARG A 317 -10.36 21.83 -3.12
CA ARG A 317 -9.27 22.14 -4.04
C ARG A 317 -7.93 21.88 -3.35
N SER A 318 -6.94 21.40 -4.09
CA SER A 318 -5.58 21.32 -3.59
C SER A 318 -4.94 22.71 -3.52
N MET A 319 -4.13 22.93 -2.50
CA MET A 319 -3.14 24.00 -2.49
C MET A 319 -2.07 23.68 -3.54
N PRO A 320 -1.91 24.49 -4.60
CA PRO A 320 -0.84 24.26 -5.56
C PRO A 320 0.53 24.50 -4.93
N SER A 321 1.56 23.91 -5.54
CA SER A 321 2.98 24.12 -5.19
C SER A 321 3.30 25.62 -5.01
N GLU A 322 4.13 25.96 -4.02
CA GLU A 322 4.48 27.33 -3.60
C GLU A 322 4.94 28.24 -4.76
N LYS A 323 5.46 27.67 -5.84
CA LYS A 323 5.98 28.40 -7.01
C LYS A 323 5.13 28.23 -8.27
N SER A 324 3.94 27.65 -8.14
CA SER A 324 3.07 27.39 -9.27
C SER A 324 2.53 28.68 -9.87
N SER A 325 2.44 28.73 -11.20
CA SER A 325 1.81 29.83 -11.94
C SER A 325 0.30 29.93 -11.67
N SER A 326 -0.34 28.84 -11.24
CA SER A 326 -1.76 28.79 -10.92
C SER A 326 -2.08 29.21 -9.47
N ILE A 327 -1.08 29.54 -8.64
CA ILE A 327 -1.26 29.79 -7.20
C ILE A 327 -2.39 30.78 -6.89
N LYS A 328 -2.54 31.86 -7.68
CA LYS A 328 -3.59 32.87 -7.50
C LYS A 328 -4.99 32.37 -7.86
N SER A 329 -5.14 31.66 -8.97
CA SER A 329 -6.46 31.17 -9.42
C SER A 329 -6.95 30.04 -8.53
N GLU A 330 -6.06 29.14 -8.13
CA GLU A 330 -6.37 28.00 -7.28
C GLU A 330 -6.69 28.42 -5.85
N SER A 331 -5.93 29.37 -5.28
CA SER A 331 -6.21 29.91 -3.94
C SER A 331 -7.55 30.65 -3.89
N ALA A 332 -7.91 31.41 -4.92
CA ALA A 332 -9.21 32.07 -4.98
C ALA A 332 -10.38 31.07 -4.99
N ILE A 333 -10.24 29.94 -5.68
CA ILE A 333 -11.27 28.87 -5.68
C ILE A 333 -11.33 28.20 -4.31
N LEU A 334 -10.18 27.87 -3.72
CA LEU A 334 -10.09 27.28 -2.39
C LEU A 334 -10.78 28.16 -1.34
N GLU A 335 -10.46 29.45 -1.31
CA GLU A 335 -11.03 30.42 -0.39
C GLU A 335 -12.55 30.54 -0.56
N ALA A 336 -13.01 30.78 -1.80
CA ALA A 336 -14.42 30.98 -2.09
C ALA A 336 -15.27 29.74 -1.76
N GLU A 337 -14.80 28.53 -2.09
CA GLU A 337 -15.55 27.31 -1.80
C GLU A 337 -15.51 26.94 -0.31
N THR A 338 -14.41 27.22 0.39
CA THR A 338 -14.32 27.01 1.85
C THR A 338 -15.26 27.97 2.59
N GLU A 339 -15.27 29.26 2.22
CA GLU A 339 -16.19 30.26 2.79
C GLU A 339 -17.65 29.90 2.48
N ARG A 340 -17.94 29.46 1.25
CA ARG A 340 -19.29 29.04 0.85
C ARG A 340 -19.78 27.87 1.70
N LEU A 341 -18.97 26.83 1.86
CA LEU A 341 -19.37 25.63 2.60
C LEU A 341 -19.48 25.88 4.11
N SER A 342 -18.51 26.59 4.70
CA SER A 342 -18.56 26.96 6.14
C SER A 342 -19.79 27.80 6.46
N THR A 343 -20.10 28.80 5.62
CA THR A 343 -21.32 29.62 5.75
C THR A 343 -22.58 28.77 5.58
N ALA A 344 -22.62 27.91 4.57
CA ALA A 344 -23.79 27.06 4.30
C ALA A 344 -24.04 26.07 5.45
N MET A 345 -23.00 25.50 6.04
CA MET A 345 -23.08 24.54 7.14
C MET A 345 -23.14 25.20 8.51
N ASN A 346 -22.90 26.51 8.60
CA ASN A 346 -22.74 27.26 9.85
C ASN A 346 -21.70 26.59 10.77
N TYR A 347 -20.53 26.28 10.19
CA TYR A 347 -19.46 25.55 10.86
C TYR A 347 -18.10 25.97 10.29
N ASP A 348 -17.18 26.33 11.17
CA ASP A 348 -15.78 26.58 10.81
C ASP A 348 -15.03 25.24 10.84
N PHE A 349 -14.46 24.81 9.71
CA PHE A 349 -13.81 23.50 9.60
C PHE A 349 -12.54 23.41 10.47
N ASP A 350 -12.34 22.25 11.09
CA ASP A 350 -11.22 21.92 11.97
C ASP A 350 -10.01 21.39 11.18
N ILE A 351 -10.25 20.82 10.00
CA ILE A 351 -9.23 20.21 9.15
C ILE A 351 -9.25 20.88 7.78
N MET A 352 -8.08 21.32 7.33
CA MET A 352 -7.84 21.84 5.98
C MET A 352 -7.09 20.78 5.16
N PRO A 353 -7.79 19.99 4.32
CA PRO A 353 -7.16 18.96 3.51
C PRO A 353 -6.55 19.52 2.23
N THR A 354 -5.40 18.98 1.82
CA THR A 354 -4.81 19.25 0.51
C THR A 354 -4.09 18.02 -0.03
N TYR A 355 -3.98 17.93 -1.37
CA TYR A 355 -3.11 16.96 -2.04
C TYR A 355 -1.90 17.66 -2.64
N MET A 356 -0.77 16.97 -2.58
CA MET A 356 0.41 17.30 -3.32
C MET A 356 1.06 16.01 -3.82
N HIS A 357 1.52 16.05 -5.07
CA HIS A 357 2.33 14.97 -5.64
C HIS A 357 3.80 15.36 -5.63
N ILE A 358 4.72 14.42 -5.88
CA ILE A 358 6.15 14.73 -6.07
C ILE A 358 6.35 15.82 -7.13
N GLY A 359 5.56 15.78 -8.21
CA GLY A 359 5.67 16.76 -9.27
C GLY A 359 4.63 16.60 -10.39
N TRP A 360 4.83 17.37 -11.46
CA TRP A 360 4.15 17.23 -12.74
C TRP A 360 5.18 17.06 -13.86
N GLY A 361 5.31 15.84 -14.39
CA GLY A 361 6.41 15.46 -15.27
C GLY A 361 7.77 15.66 -14.58
N ASN A 362 8.59 16.56 -15.14
CA ASN A 362 9.91 16.88 -14.60
C ASN A 362 9.90 18.05 -13.59
N GLU A 363 8.75 18.71 -13.39
CA GLU A 363 8.62 19.82 -12.47
C GLU A 363 8.28 19.31 -11.06
N LEU A 364 9.20 19.47 -10.11
CA LEU A 364 8.96 19.10 -8.71
C LEU A 364 8.04 20.09 -8.02
N HIS A 365 7.11 19.59 -7.22
CA HIS A 365 6.23 20.40 -6.38
C HIS A 365 6.81 20.62 -5.00
N TYR A 366 6.68 21.83 -4.47
CA TYR A 366 7.20 22.21 -3.17
C TYR A 366 6.05 22.50 -2.21
N PHE A 367 6.28 22.23 -0.92
CA PHE A 367 5.30 22.44 0.14
C PHE A 367 4.71 23.85 0.04
N PRO A 368 3.37 24.01 0.05
CA PRO A 368 2.70 25.27 -0.21
C PRO A 368 2.67 26.16 1.05
N MET A 369 3.85 26.54 1.54
CA MET A 369 4.06 27.30 2.78
C MET A 369 3.13 28.53 2.93
N THR A 370 3.00 29.34 1.88
CA THR A 370 2.17 30.55 1.93
C THR A 370 0.69 30.20 2.11
N LEU A 371 0.19 29.22 1.36
CA LEU A 371 -1.22 28.82 1.43
C LEU A 371 -1.52 28.03 2.71
N ALA A 372 -0.59 27.19 3.16
CA ALA A 372 -0.69 26.46 4.42
C ALA A 372 -0.72 27.40 5.65
N ASN A 373 0.01 28.52 5.63
CA ASN A 373 -0.09 29.52 6.70
C ASN A 373 -1.37 30.38 6.61
N THR A 374 -1.88 30.59 5.40
CA THR A 374 -3.04 31.45 5.14
C THR A 374 -4.35 30.74 5.46
N TYR A 375 -4.55 29.56 4.87
CA TYR A 375 -5.80 28.80 4.93
C TYR A 375 -5.77 27.67 5.95
N ALA A 376 -4.58 27.22 6.35
CA ALA A 376 -4.39 26.40 7.54
C ALA A 376 -3.66 27.23 8.62
N GLY A 377 -2.93 26.58 9.53
CA GLY A 377 -2.20 27.20 10.64
C GLY A 377 -2.77 26.88 12.01
N GLY A 378 -3.69 25.92 12.05
CA GLY A 378 -4.24 25.34 13.26
C GLY A 378 -3.21 24.57 14.08
N ASN A 379 -3.31 24.68 15.39
CA ASN A 379 -2.67 23.76 16.33
C ASN A 379 -3.71 22.94 17.13
N GLY A 380 -4.97 22.94 16.68
CA GLY A 380 -6.10 22.30 17.37
C GLY A 380 -6.73 23.14 18.49
N PHE A 381 -6.16 24.30 18.83
CA PHE A 381 -6.62 25.13 19.96
C PHE A 381 -6.79 26.62 19.61
N ASN A 382 -6.22 27.08 18.50
CA ASN A 382 -6.18 28.49 18.12
C ASN A 382 -7.29 28.94 17.16
N GLY A 383 -8.33 28.13 16.97
CA GLY A 383 -9.48 28.44 16.11
C GLY A 383 -9.17 28.47 14.60
N LYS A 384 -8.05 27.87 14.18
CA LYS A 384 -7.72 27.66 12.76
C LYS A 384 -7.68 26.16 12.44
N PRO A 385 -7.94 25.76 11.19
CA PRO A 385 -7.89 24.36 10.81
C PRO A 385 -6.45 23.80 10.82
N VAL A 386 -6.30 22.57 11.30
CA VAL A 386 -5.07 21.77 11.18
C VAL A 386 -4.91 21.27 9.75
N LEU A 387 -3.69 21.30 9.24
CA LEU A 387 -3.40 20.85 7.88
C LEU A 387 -3.44 19.30 7.81
N GLN A 388 -4.33 18.74 6.98
CA GLN A 388 -4.18 17.37 6.48
C GLN A 388 -3.46 17.40 5.14
N PHE A 389 -2.18 17.05 5.16
CA PHE A 389 -1.30 17.10 4.00
C PHE A 389 -1.18 15.72 3.36
N THR A 390 -1.89 15.51 2.26
CA THR A 390 -1.79 14.26 1.49
C THR A 390 -0.64 14.36 0.50
N TYR A 391 0.41 13.57 0.68
CA TYR A 391 1.56 13.53 -0.23
C TYR A 391 1.59 12.21 -1.01
N GLN A 392 1.68 12.27 -2.34
CA GLN A 392 1.62 11.08 -3.20
C GLN A 392 2.88 10.91 -4.05
N PHE A 393 3.36 9.68 -4.13
CA PHE A 393 4.51 9.28 -4.95
C PHE A 393 4.15 9.10 -6.42
N THR A 394 3.71 10.19 -7.04
CA THR A 394 3.39 10.26 -8.46
C THR A 394 3.91 11.56 -9.07
N THR A 395 4.22 11.54 -10.37
CA THR A 395 4.60 12.74 -11.14
C THR A 395 3.54 13.13 -12.18
N LEU A 396 2.43 12.39 -12.26
CA LEU A 396 1.37 12.64 -13.25
C LEU A 396 -0.02 12.42 -12.64
N ASN A 397 -0.16 12.64 -11.33
CA ASN A 397 -1.40 12.43 -10.58
C ASN A 397 -2.03 11.05 -10.86
N ASN A 398 -1.20 10.00 -10.73
CA ASN A 398 -1.54 8.61 -11.05
C ASN A 398 -2.01 8.36 -12.50
N GLY A 399 -1.82 9.33 -13.39
CA GLY A 399 -1.95 9.14 -14.83
C GLY A 399 -0.77 8.37 -15.40
N ASN A 400 -1.01 7.65 -16.51
CA ASN A 400 0.00 6.90 -17.25
C ASN A 400 0.75 5.83 -16.41
N LEU A 401 0.00 4.94 -15.76
CA LEU A 401 0.57 3.87 -14.91
C LEU A 401 1.49 2.90 -15.69
N ASP A 402 1.29 2.75 -17.00
CA ASP A 402 2.13 1.89 -17.85
C ASP A 402 3.52 2.51 -18.16
N GLY A 403 3.78 3.73 -17.70
CA GLY A 403 5.04 4.46 -17.90
C GLY A 403 5.95 4.50 -16.68
N PHE A 404 6.60 5.64 -16.48
CA PHE A 404 7.51 5.88 -15.35
C PHE A 404 6.76 5.94 -14.02
N SER A 405 7.24 5.18 -13.02
CA SER A 405 6.82 5.27 -11.62
C SER A 405 7.96 5.83 -10.75
N PRO A 406 7.68 6.83 -9.89
CA PRO A 406 8.67 7.35 -8.95
C PRO A 406 9.19 6.32 -7.95
N MET A 407 8.46 5.23 -7.69
CA MET A 407 8.77 4.25 -6.64
C MET A 407 10.20 3.71 -6.73
N PHE A 408 10.63 3.30 -7.92
CA PHE A 408 11.97 2.76 -8.12
C PHE A 408 13.05 3.82 -7.95
N ASN A 409 12.77 5.08 -8.26
CA ASN A 409 13.71 6.18 -8.03
C ASN A 409 13.78 6.60 -6.57
N ILE A 410 12.68 6.45 -5.81
CA ILE A 410 12.65 6.69 -4.38
C ILE A 410 13.55 5.67 -3.67
N ILE A 411 13.38 4.38 -3.91
CA ILE A 411 14.21 3.35 -3.25
C ILE A 411 15.69 3.41 -3.69
N ARG A 412 16.00 4.00 -4.84
CA ARG A 412 17.38 4.33 -5.27
C ARG A 412 17.98 5.55 -4.57
N GLY A 413 17.17 6.35 -3.89
CA GLY A 413 17.58 7.59 -3.26
C GLY A 413 17.61 8.82 -4.16
N ASN A 414 17.06 8.73 -5.38
CA ASN A 414 17.12 9.83 -6.34
C ASN A 414 16.27 11.03 -5.91
N TYR A 415 15.26 10.81 -5.05
CA TYR A 415 14.40 11.87 -4.51
C TYR A 415 14.85 12.40 -3.14
N ASP A 416 15.93 11.88 -2.55
CA ASP A 416 16.34 12.23 -1.18
C ASP A 416 16.54 13.73 -0.97
N ARG A 417 17.17 14.41 -1.94
CA ARG A 417 17.38 15.87 -1.86
C ARG A 417 16.04 16.61 -1.85
N HIS A 418 15.09 16.16 -2.66
CA HIS A 418 13.76 16.76 -2.72
C HIS A 418 12.98 16.50 -1.43
N PHE A 419 13.06 15.29 -0.89
CA PHE A 419 12.44 14.89 0.36
C PHE A 419 13.02 15.61 1.58
N ARG A 420 14.35 15.86 1.62
CA ARG A 420 14.95 16.73 2.65
C ARG A 420 14.38 18.14 2.60
N LYS A 421 14.19 18.68 1.38
CA LYS A 421 13.57 20.00 1.23
C LYS A 421 12.11 20.00 1.73
N LEU A 422 11.32 18.98 1.39
CA LEU A 422 9.97 18.80 1.91
C LEU A 422 9.96 18.73 3.45
N ALA A 423 10.84 17.92 4.04
CA ALA A 423 10.97 17.78 5.49
C ALA A 423 11.31 19.13 6.17
N GLN A 424 12.27 19.87 5.62
CA GLN A 424 12.65 21.20 6.10
C GLN A 424 11.48 22.19 6.03
N ASP A 425 10.68 22.14 4.97
CA ASP A 425 9.50 23.01 4.83
C ASP A 425 8.39 22.63 5.81
N VAL A 426 8.11 21.33 6.00
CA VAL A 426 7.15 20.87 7.01
C VAL A 426 7.59 21.27 8.42
N LYS A 427 8.88 21.13 8.75
CA LYS A 427 9.43 21.61 10.02
C LYS A 427 9.28 23.11 10.19
N ALA A 428 9.60 23.89 9.15
CA ALA A 428 9.50 25.34 9.18
C ALA A 428 8.05 25.85 9.29
N TYR A 429 7.06 25.07 8.84
CA TYR A 429 5.64 25.38 9.05
C TYR A 429 5.29 25.40 10.55
N GLY A 430 5.92 24.55 11.35
CA GLY A 430 5.93 24.61 12.81
C GLY A 430 4.61 24.25 13.50
N LYS A 431 3.51 24.10 12.76
CA LYS A 431 2.22 23.65 13.29
C LYS A 431 2.04 22.14 13.09
N PRO A 432 1.22 21.45 13.90
CA PRO A 432 0.93 20.03 13.71
C PRO A 432 0.42 19.75 12.28
N VAL A 433 0.94 18.71 11.65
CA VAL A 433 0.53 18.26 10.32
C VAL A 433 0.03 16.82 10.40
N LEU A 434 -1.22 16.62 10.00
CA LEU A 434 -1.77 15.30 9.69
C LEU A 434 -1.22 14.86 8.33
N PHE A 435 -0.09 14.15 8.32
CA PHE A 435 0.65 13.81 7.11
C PHE A 435 0.19 12.46 6.57
N ARG A 436 -0.62 12.50 5.52
CA ARG A 436 -1.15 11.31 4.86
C ARG A 436 -0.30 10.95 3.66
N LEU A 437 0.57 9.94 3.80
CA LEU A 437 1.43 9.51 2.72
C LEU A 437 0.73 8.43 1.88
N CYS A 438 0.74 8.62 0.55
CA CYS A 438 0.36 7.63 -0.45
C CYS A 438 -0.91 6.83 -0.10
N ASN A 439 -2.02 7.56 0.10
CA ASN A 439 -3.32 6.97 0.39
C ASN A 439 -3.73 5.93 -0.66
N GLU A 440 -4.51 4.94 -0.25
CA GLU A 440 -5.08 3.91 -1.13
C GLU A 440 -4.01 3.10 -1.88
N MET A 441 -2.89 2.78 -1.25
CA MET A 441 -1.84 1.96 -1.86
C MET A 441 -2.30 0.53 -2.23
N ASN A 442 -3.34 0.02 -1.55
CA ASN A 442 -4.00 -1.27 -1.83
C ASN A 442 -5.02 -1.18 -2.97
N THR A 443 -4.72 -0.40 -4.01
CA THR A 443 -5.58 -0.17 -5.20
C THR A 443 -4.86 -0.48 -6.51
N ASP A 444 -5.58 -0.58 -7.63
CA ASP A 444 -4.98 -0.79 -8.96
C ASP A 444 -4.82 0.50 -9.76
N TRP A 445 -5.12 1.66 -9.15
CA TRP A 445 -5.09 2.97 -9.80
C TRP A 445 -4.00 3.92 -9.31
N THR A 446 -3.22 3.57 -8.29
CA THR A 446 -2.16 4.46 -7.76
C THR A 446 -0.77 4.11 -8.29
N SER A 447 0.10 5.12 -8.50
CA SER A 447 1.48 4.94 -9.00
C SER A 447 2.43 4.17 -8.06
N TYR A 448 1.95 3.83 -6.88
CA TYR A 448 2.69 3.23 -5.77
C TYR A 448 2.07 1.92 -5.26
N CYS A 449 1.08 1.37 -5.98
CA CYS A 449 0.46 0.12 -5.60
C CYS A 449 1.33 -1.12 -5.86
N GLY A 450 0.92 -2.24 -5.29
CA GLY A 450 1.58 -3.54 -5.41
C GLY A 450 1.80 -3.99 -6.85
N MET A 451 0.87 -3.72 -7.77
CA MET A 451 1.01 -4.10 -9.18
C MET A 451 2.21 -3.42 -9.85
N ILE A 452 2.40 -2.13 -9.58
CA ILE A 452 3.52 -1.33 -10.12
C ILE A 452 4.83 -1.69 -9.43
N THR A 453 4.74 -2.05 -8.16
CA THR A 453 5.86 -2.48 -7.32
C THR A 453 6.15 -3.97 -7.45
N LEU A 454 6.02 -4.52 -8.67
CA LEU A 454 6.41 -5.89 -9.03
C LEU A 454 5.64 -6.98 -8.26
N CYS A 455 4.39 -6.72 -7.89
CA CYS A 455 3.61 -7.54 -6.98
C CYS A 455 4.28 -7.75 -5.60
N ASP A 456 5.18 -6.84 -5.21
CA ASP A 456 5.85 -6.81 -3.90
C ASP A 456 5.53 -5.51 -3.15
N PRO A 457 4.50 -5.53 -2.26
CA PRO A 457 4.20 -4.42 -1.36
C PRO A 457 5.39 -3.94 -0.53
N ASP A 458 6.43 -4.75 -0.32
CA ASP A 458 7.58 -4.34 0.47
C ASP A 458 8.37 -3.21 -0.22
N ILE A 459 8.28 -3.03 -1.54
CA ILE A 459 8.86 -1.85 -2.22
C ILE A 459 8.13 -0.57 -1.80
N PHE A 460 6.82 -0.64 -1.59
CA PHE A 460 6.07 0.48 -1.01
C PHE A 460 6.55 0.78 0.41
N VAL A 461 6.72 -0.24 1.24
CA VAL A 461 7.24 -0.10 2.60
C VAL A 461 8.64 0.54 2.60
N MET A 462 9.55 0.07 1.74
CA MET A 462 10.89 0.67 1.61
C MET A 462 10.84 2.15 1.22
N ALA A 463 9.92 2.53 0.32
CA ALA A 463 9.76 3.92 -0.09
C ALA A 463 9.16 4.80 1.03
N TRP A 464 8.19 4.28 1.77
CA TRP A 464 7.61 4.92 2.95
C TRP A 464 8.68 5.21 4.01
N GLU A 465 9.38 4.16 4.44
CA GLU A 465 10.39 4.25 5.50
C GLU A 465 11.54 5.16 5.11
N ARG A 466 11.90 5.23 3.83
CA ARG A 466 12.91 6.18 3.35
C ARG A 466 12.50 7.63 3.58
N LEU A 467 11.27 8.02 3.24
CA LEU A 467 10.78 9.39 3.49
C LEU A 467 10.69 9.67 5.00
N TYR A 468 10.16 8.71 5.77
CA TYR A 468 10.06 8.81 7.21
C TYR A 468 11.43 9.04 7.87
N ASN A 469 12.44 8.25 7.49
CA ASN A 469 13.80 8.39 8.00
C ASN A 469 14.42 9.75 7.63
N ILE A 470 14.14 10.27 6.43
CA ILE A 470 14.58 11.62 6.05
C ILE A 470 13.93 12.69 6.95
N PHE A 471 12.65 12.54 7.31
CA PHE A 471 11.99 13.44 8.25
C PHE A 471 12.62 13.36 9.65
N LEU A 472 13.00 12.17 10.11
CA LEU A 472 13.76 12.00 11.36
C LEU A 472 15.13 12.69 11.28
N GLU A 473 15.88 12.49 10.21
CA GLU A 473 17.20 13.09 9.98
C GLU A 473 17.15 14.62 9.98
N GLU A 474 16.14 15.21 9.36
CA GLU A 474 15.93 16.67 9.33
C GLU A 474 15.31 17.21 10.64
N GLY A 475 14.98 16.31 11.57
CA GLY A 475 14.41 16.63 12.88
C GLY A 475 13.04 17.28 12.78
N VAL A 476 12.15 16.73 11.95
CA VAL A 476 10.75 17.17 11.84
C VAL A 476 10.01 16.71 13.09
N ASP A 477 9.55 17.66 13.89
CA ASP A 477 8.92 17.40 15.20
C ASP A 477 7.41 17.69 15.22
N ASN A 478 6.83 17.97 14.06
CA ASN A 478 5.44 18.43 13.90
C ASN A 478 4.60 17.58 12.93
N CYS A 479 4.97 16.33 12.71
CA CYS A 479 4.36 15.44 11.72
C CYS A 479 3.72 14.21 12.37
N ILE A 480 2.41 14.04 12.18
CA ILE A 480 1.60 12.87 12.60
C ILE A 480 1.32 12.03 11.36
N TRP A 481 1.91 10.84 11.28
CA TRP A 481 1.84 10.01 10.07
C TRP A 481 0.56 9.17 10.01
N ILE A 482 -0.18 9.30 8.90
CA ILE A 482 -1.44 8.60 8.66
C ILE A 482 -1.22 7.50 7.63
N PHE A 483 -1.36 6.23 8.04
CA PHE A 483 -1.46 5.08 7.14
C PHE A 483 -2.91 4.95 6.65
N ASN A 484 -3.17 5.13 5.36
CA ASN A 484 -4.53 5.18 4.82
C ASN A 484 -4.71 4.19 3.66
N PRO A 485 -5.18 2.96 3.91
CA PRO A 485 -5.68 2.08 2.87
C PRO A 485 -7.08 2.52 2.39
N ILE A 486 -7.51 2.04 1.21
CA ILE A 486 -8.94 2.01 0.87
C ILE A 486 -9.61 0.85 1.62
N ALA A 487 -10.90 1.00 1.93
CA ALA A 487 -11.69 -0.02 2.63
C ALA A 487 -11.64 -1.40 1.97
N LYS A 488 -11.70 -1.45 0.62
CA LYS A 488 -11.78 -2.70 -0.14
C LYS A 488 -10.64 -2.76 -1.14
N SER A 489 -9.67 -3.63 -0.85
CA SER A 489 -8.47 -3.81 -1.66
C SER A 489 -8.83 -4.19 -3.10
N THR A 490 -8.07 -3.65 -4.05
CA THR A 490 -8.13 -4.01 -5.46
C THR A 490 -6.70 -3.89 -5.97
N PRO A 491 -6.05 -4.91 -6.51
CA PRO A 491 -6.58 -6.19 -6.96
C PRO A 491 -7.09 -7.07 -5.84
N TYR A 492 -8.07 -7.92 -6.15
CA TYR A 492 -8.60 -8.92 -5.23
C TYR A 492 -7.60 -10.06 -5.06
N SER A 493 -6.63 -9.86 -4.17
CA SER A 493 -5.48 -10.74 -3.97
C SER A 493 -4.99 -10.66 -2.53
N SER A 494 -4.46 -11.76 -2.01
CA SER A 494 -3.95 -11.83 -0.65
C SER A 494 -2.71 -10.95 -0.47
N TRP A 495 -1.82 -10.90 -1.47
CA TRP A 495 -0.67 -9.98 -1.47
C TRP A 495 -1.05 -8.51 -1.61
N GLY A 496 -2.22 -8.20 -2.17
CA GLY A 496 -2.71 -6.83 -2.39
C GLY A 496 -3.47 -6.23 -1.20
N GLU A 497 -3.66 -6.97 -0.11
CA GLU A 497 -4.37 -6.50 1.07
C GLU A 497 -3.60 -5.43 1.87
N ALA A 498 -4.33 -4.52 2.53
CA ALA A 498 -3.79 -3.36 3.23
C ALA A 498 -2.65 -3.69 4.21
N LEU A 499 -2.77 -4.78 4.99
CA LEU A 499 -1.77 -5.17 5.97
C LEU A 499 -0.41 -5.50 5.36
N CYS A 500 -0.35 -5.87 4.07
CA CYS A 500 0.90 -6.14 3.37
C CYS A 500 1.71 -4.86 3.09
N TYR A 501 1.10 -3.67 3.21
CA TYR A 501 1.73 -2.37 2.96
C TYR A 501 2.13 -1.61 4.24
N MET A 502 1.80 -2.16 5.42
CA MET A 502 2.08 -1.50 6.69
C MET A 502 3.62 -1.43 6.92
N PRO A 503 4.20 -0.23 7.08
CA PRO A 503 5.61 -0.09 7.47
C PRO A 503 5.81 -0.49 8.95
N ASP A 504 7.04 -0.38 9.46
CA ASP A 504 7.29 -0.48 10.91
C ASP A 504 6.28 0.40 11.69
N GLU A 505 5.67 -0.15 12.75
CA GLU A 505 4.60 0.49 13.51
C GLU A 505 4.99 1.86 14.10
N LYS A 506 6.29 2.11 14.34
CA LYS A 506 6.78 3.43 14.78
C LYS A 506 6.62 4.53 13.73
N CYS A 507 6.46 4.15 12.46
CA CYS A 507 6.32 5.06 11.33
C CYS A 507 4.89 5.59 11.15
N VAL A 508 3.95 5.17 12.00
CA VAL A 508 2.51 5.48 11.90
C VAL A 508 1.98 5.91 13.26
N GLN A 509 1.15 6.96 13.28
CA GLN A 509 0.51 7.45 14.51
C GLN A 509 -1.01 7.57 14.39
N ALA A 510 -1.58 7.44 13.19
CA ALA A 510 -3.02 7.44 12.98
C ALA A 510 -3.40 6.49 11.82
N LEU A 511 -4.60 5.91 11.91
CA LEU A 511 -5.20 5.15 10.82
C LEU A 511 -6.08 6.08 9.99
N GLY A 512 -5.82 6.13 8.69
CA GLY A 512 -6.68 6.78 7.71
C GLY A 512 -7.69 5.80 7.14
N LEU A 513 -8.91 6.26 6.90
CA LEU A 513 -9.98 5.48 6.28
C LEU A 513 -10.42 6.17 4.98
N THR A 514 -10.65 5.37 3.94
CA THR A 514 -11.24 5.86 2.70
C THR A 514 -12.30 4.88 2.20
N TYR A 515 -13.55 5.35 2.15
CA TYR A 515 -14.66 4.60 1.57
C TYR A 515 -15.73 5.53 0.99
N TYR A 516 -16.00 5.37 -0.30
CA TYR A 516 -16.98 6.14 -1.06
C TYR A 516 -18.27 5.39 -1.33
N GLU A 517 -19.38 6.12 -1.22
CA GLU A 517 -20.64 5.78 -1.85
C GLU A 517 -20.85 6.72 -3.04
N MET A 518 -20.70 6.22 -4.26
CA MET A 518 -20.75 7.06 -5.47
C MET A 518 -22.15 7.63 -5.76
N GLY A 519 -23.19 7.12 -5.11
CA GLY A 519 -24.55 7.68 -5.15
C GLY A 519 -25.24 7.50 -6.49
N ASN A 520 -24.82 6.51 -7.28
CA ASN A 520 -25.33 6.27 -8.63
C ASN A 520 -26.34 5.11 -8.72
N GLY A 521 -26.47 4.30 -7.67
CA GLY A 521 -27.46 3.23 -7.58
C GLY A 521 -28.89 3.73 -7.34
N THR A 522 -29.85 2.80 -7.33
CA THR A 522 -31.23 3.05 -6.83
C THR A 522 -31.30 3.03 -5.30
N THR A 523 -30.25 2.51 -4.67
CA THR A 523 -30.01 2.50 -3.23
C THR A 523 -28.57 2.93 -3.00
N VAL A 524 -28.28 3.38 -1.78
CA VAL A 524 -26.93 3.70 -1.29
C VAL A 524 -26.60 2.79 -0.11
N GLU A 525 -25.34 2.34 0.00
CA GLU A 525 -24.82 1.68 1.20
C GLU A 525 -24.78 2.70 2.35
N SER A 526 -25.23 2.31 3.54
CA SER A 526 -25.31 3.25 4.66
C SER A 526 -23.93 3.53 5.24
N PHE A 527 -23.71 4.73 5.80
CA PHE A 527 -22.48 5.06 6.52
C PHE A 527 -22.16 4.02 7.61
N LYS A 528 -23.19 3.52 8.31
CA LYS A 528 -23.05 2.50 9.34
C LYS A 528 -22.48 1.19 8.79
N ASP A 529 -22.98 0.73 7.64
CA ASP A 529 -22.52 -0.53 7.06
C ASP A 529 -21.09 -0.38 6.51
N MET A 530 -20.81 0.76 5.86
CA MET A 530 -19.49 1.07 5.30
C MET A 530 -18.40 1.11 6.39
N TYR A 531 -18.59 1.94 7.41
CA TYR A 531 -17.58 2.12 8.46
C TYR A 531 -17.65 1.07 9.57
N GLY A 532 -18.78 0.36 9.70
CA GLY A 532 -18.85 -0.88 10.47
C GLY A 532 -18.03 -2.01 9.82
N TYR A 533 -17.99 -2.08 8.48
CA TYR A 533 -17.11 -3.00 7.76
C TYR A 533 -15.63 -2.65 8.01
N GLU A 534 -15.22 -1.39 7.82
CA GLU A 534 -13.83 -0.97 8.10
C GLU A 534 -13.45 -1.19 9.56
N TYR A 535 -14.39 -0.94 10.49
CA TYR A 535 -14.17 -1.22 11.90
C TYR A 535 -13.82 -2.68 12.16
N ASN A 536 -14.64 -3.62 11.68
CA ASN A 536 -14.38 -5.04 11.87
C ASN A 536 -13.09 -5.51 11.19
N THR A 537 -12.69 -4.85 10.10
CA THR A 537 -11.44 -5.17 9.37
C THR A 537 -10.20 -4.67 10.10
N PHE A 538 -10.22 -3.44 10.63
CA PHE A 538 -9.02 -2.77 11.13
C PHE A 538 -8.91 -2.72 12.66
N ASP A 539 -10.01 -2.81 13.41
CA ASP A 539 -10.00 -2.80 14.88
C ASP A 539 -9.09 -3.88 15.50
N PRO A 540 -9.00 -5.11 14.97
CA PRO A 540 -8.07 -6.12 15.49
C PRO A 540 -6.59 -5.70 15.48
N TYR A 541 -6.23 -4.72 14.63
CA TYR A 541 -4.84 -4.29 14.42
C TYR A 541 -4.58 -2.86 14.90
N TYR A 542 -5.58 -1.97 14.86
CA TYR A 542 -5.40 -0.52 15.04
C TYR A 542 -6.26 0.06 16.18
N ASP A 543 -6.64 -0.76 17.17
CA ASP A 543 -7.49 -0.36 18.29
C ASP A 543 -6.98 0.89 19.03
N ALA A 544 -5.68 0.94 19.27
CA ALA A 544 -5.00 2.02 20.00
C ALA A 544 -4.83 3.32 19.19
N PHE A 545 -5.02 3.29 17.86
CA PHE A 545 -4.76 4.43 16.98
C PHE A 545 -6.00 5.33 16.88
N PRO A 546 -5.84 6.67 16.83
CA PRO A 546 -6.94 7.54 16.42
C PRO A 546 -7.26 7.31 14.94
N TRP A 547 -8.55 7.22 14.59
CA TRP A 547 -8.97 7.00 13.20
C TRP A 547 -9.41 8.31 12.58
N ILE A 548 -9.00 8.52 11.33
CA ILE A 548 -9.36 9.71 10.56
C ILE A 548 -9.96 9.21 9.25
N ILE A 549 -11.21 9.54 8.98
CA ILE A 549 -11.75 9.39 7.62
C ILE A 549 -11.11 10.50 6.79
N SER A 550 -9.93 10.24 6.25
CA SER A 550 -9.15 11.25 5.55
C SER A 550 -9.77 11.63 4.21
N GLU A 551 -10.72 10.84 3.72
CA GLU A 551 -11.42 11.06 2.47
C GLU A 551 -12.67 10.18 2.37
N PHE A 552 -13.85 10.78 2.15
CA PHE A 552 -15.08 10.05 1.86
C PHE A 552 -16.14 10.94 1.21
N ALA A 553 -17.17 10.33 0.62
CA ALA A 553 -18.38 11.04 0.21
C ALA A 553 -19.55 10.08 0.00
N CYS A 554 -20.76 10.64 0.00
CA CYS A 554 -21.94 10.03 -0.61
C CYS A 554 -22.39 10.91 -1.80
N GLY A 555 -22.45 10.35 -3.00
CA GLY A 555 -22.86 11.09 -4.20
C GLY A 555 -24.37 11.35 -4.28
N SER A 556 -24.76 12.34 -5.09
CA SER A 556 -26.15 12.65 -5.42
C SER A 556 -26.57 12.15 -6.82
N GLY A 557 -25.64 11.50 -7.54
CA GLY A 557 -25.85 10.92 -8.88
C GLY A 557 -25.43 11.84 -10.03
N GLY A 558 -24.67 11.31 -10.99
CA GLY A 558 -24.17 12.06 -12.15
C GLY A 558 -25.15 12.23 -13.32
N GLU A 559 -24.69 12.91 -14.36
CA GLU A 559 -25.34 13.05 -15.68
C GLU A 559 -25.23 11.77 -16.50
N ARG A 560 -24.16 11.00 -16.29
CA ARG A 560 -23.88 9.75 -17.01
C ARG A 560 -23.61 8.62 -16.03
N LEU A 561 -24.03 7.41 -16.41
CA LEU A 561 -23.77 6.18 -15.66
C LEU A 561 -23.20 5.13 -16.60
N TYR A 562 -22.06 4.53 -16.25
CA TYR A 562 -21.52 3.42 -17.03
C TYR A 562 -22.41 2.19 -16.88
N ASP A 563 -22.79 1.60 -18.01
CA ASP A 563 -23.60 0.39 -18.08
C ASP A 563 -22.77 -0.73 -18.71
N TRP A 564 -22.31 -1.62 -17.84
CA TRP A 564 -21.48 -2.77 -18.21
C TRP A 564 -22.19 -3.76 -19.12
N GLY A 565 -23.54 -3.77 -19.15
CA GLY A 565 -24.29 -4.65 -20.06
C GLY A 565 -24.15 -4.26 -21.52
N ILE A 566 -23.82 -2.99 -21.79
CA ILE A 566 -23.61 -2.44 -23.13
C ILE A 566 -22.17 -1.93 -23.36
N GLY A 567 -21.32 -1.98 -22.33
CA GLY A 567 -19.93 -1.51 -22.40
C GLY A 567 -19.81 0.00 -22.64
N GLY A 568 -20.72 0.81 -22.08
CA GLY A 568 -20.74 2.25 -22.35
C GLY A 568 -21.61 3.08 -21.41
N TYR A 569 -21.54 4.40 -21.54
CA TYR A 569 -22.29 5.34 -20.68
C TYR A 569 -23.71 5.58 -21.19
N LYS A 570 -24.70 5.48 -20.28
CA LYS A 570 -26.08 5.91 -20.53
C LYS A 570 -26.36 7.29 -19.92
N ASN A 571 -27.32 8.00 -20.51
CA ASN A 571 -27.83 9.26 -20.00
C ASN A 571 -28.61 9.05 -18.70
N THR A 572 -28.41 9.94 -17.74
CA THR A 572 -29.15 10.03 -16.49
C THR A 572 -29.39 11.50 -16.14
N VAL A 573 -29.98 11.77 -14.96
CA VAL A 573 -30.25 13.12 -14.48
C VAL A 573 -29.29 13.43 -13.34
N LEU A 574 -28.59 14.56 -13.45
CA LEU A 574 -27.72 15.09 -12.40
C LEU A 574 -28.51 15.29 -11.10
N ARG A 575 -27.94 14.89 -9.96
CA ARG A 575 -28.54 14.98 -8.62
C ARG A 575 -29.84 14.17 -8.45
N ARG A 576 -30.10 13.17 -9.29
CA ARG A 576 -31.29 12.30 -9.18
C ARG A 576 -31.47 11.64 -7.82
N ASN A 577 -30.39 11.47 -7.07
CA ASN A 577 -30.33 10.85 -5.75
C ASN A 577 -30.08 11.86 -4.62
N ALA A 578 -30.34 13.16 -4.84
CA ALA A 578 -30.19 14.20 -3.80
C ALA A 578 -30.87 13.84 -2.46
N LYS A 579 -32.09 13.28 -2.50
CA LYS A 579 -32.80 12.85 -1.29
C LYS A 579 -32.13 11.67 -0.58
N LEU A 580 -31.52 10.76 -1.33
CA LEU A 580 -30.77 9.65 -0.74
C LEU A 580 -29.49 10.16 -0.07
N GLN A 581 -28.79 11.09 -0.70
CA GLN A 581 -27.62 11.74 -0.12
C GLN A 581 -27.98 12.49 1.19
N ALA A 582 -29.04 13.29 1.19
CA ALA A 582 -29.48 14.00 2.40
C ALA A 582 -29.81 13.02 3.54
N LYS A 583 -30.57 11.95 3.25
CA LYS A 583 -30.85 10.88 4.20
C LYS A 583 -29.56 10.23 4.72
N TRP A 584 -28.62 9.93 3.84
CA TRP A 584 -27.34 9.32 4.20
C TRP A 584 -26.54 10.21 5.15
N VAL A 585 -26.45 11.52 4.88
CA VAL A 585 -25.76 12.50 5.74
C VAL A 585 -26.42 12.56 7.12
N LYS A 586 -27.76 12.61 7.17
CA LYS A 586 -28.49 12.56 8.44
C LYS A 586 -28.16 11.28 9.23
N GLU A 587 -28.18 10.12 8.57
CA GLU A 587 -27.91 8.83 9.21
C GLU A 587 -26.44 8.68 9.64
N MET A 588 -25.51 9.29 8.92
CA MET A 588 -24.10 9.43 9.34
C MET A 588 -24.00 10.18 10.67
N PHE A 589 -24.59 11.37 10.79
CA PHE A 589 -24.61 12.08 12.06
C PHE A 589 -25.38 11.33 13.15
N ASP A 590 -26.39 10.52 12.81
CA ASP A 590 -27.10 9.67 13.78
C ASP A 590 -26.16 8.59 14.33
N CYS A 591 -25.14 8.17 13.59
CA CYS A 591 -24.11 7.25 14.08
C CYS A 591 -23.18 7.92 15.09
N PHE A 592 -22.71 9.14 14.81
CA PHE A 592 -21.84 9.90 15.73
C PHE A 592 -22.55 10.22 17.06
N GLU A 593 -23.82 10.64 17.02
CA GLU A 593 -24.63 10.88 18.23
C GLU A 593 -24.83 9.61 19.07
N LYS A 594 -24.84 8.44 18.43
CA LYS A 594 -25.02 7.13 19.07
C LYS A 594 -23.70 6.42 19.36
N SER A 595 -22.55 7.09 19.27
CA SER A 595 -21.21 6.47 19.39
C SER A 595 -20.98 5.69 20.70
N ASP A 596 -21.71 6.01 21.78
CA ASP A 596 -21.69 5.26 23.06
C ASP A 596 -22.73 4.13 23.14
N LYS A 597 -23.43 3.79 22.05
CA LYS A 597 -24.44 2.73 21.99
C LYS A 597 -23.89 1.48 21.32
N PRO A 598 -24.35 0.26 21.71
CA PRO A 598 -23.96 -0.98 21.06
C PRO A 598 -24.19 -0.95 19.54
N GLY A 599 -23.18 -1.33 18.77
CA GLY A 599 -23.19 -1.36 17.31
C GLY A 599 -22.92 0.00 16.64
N TYR A 600 -22.33 0.95 17.36
CA TYR A 600 -21.89 2.27 16.88
C TYR A 600 -20.48 2.64 17.36
N GLU A 601 -19.73 1.66 17.91
CA GLU A 601 -18.41 1.83 18.49
C GLU A 601 -17.41 2.43 17.49
N PHE A 602 -17.54 2.09 16.21
CA PHE A 602 -16.75 2.65 15.11
C PHE A 602 -16.80 4.19 15.06
N ALA A 603 -17.96 4.79 15.32
CA ALA A 603 -18.13 6.24 15.28
C ALA A 603 -17.36 6.94 16.40
N LYS A 604 -17.14 6.27 17.54
CA LYS A 604 -16.34 6.80 18.65
C LYS A 604 -14.84 6.83 18.33
N LYS A 605 -14.38 5.92 17.47
CA LYS A 605 -12.98 5.84 17.05
C LYS A 605 -12.60 6.87 16.01
N ILE A 606 -13.57 7.30 15.19
CA ILE A 606 -13.37 8.33 14.18
C ILE A 606 -13.23 9.68 14.87
N LYS A 607 -12.01 10.21 14.85
CA LYS A 607 -11.60 11.48 15.46
C LYS A 607 -11.60 12.65 14.49
N GLY A 608 -11.54 12.36 13.19
CA GLY A 608 -11.70 13.38 12.15
C GLY A 608 -12.33 12.79 10.88
N ALA A 609 -13.01 13.63 10.10
CA ALA A 609 -13.65 13.24 8.86
C ALA A 609 -13.58 14.34 7.79
N VAL A 610 -13.09 13.99 6.61
CA VAL A 610 -12.88 14.90 5.48
C VAL A 610 -13.76 14.50 4.31
N TRP A 611 -14.80 15.29 4.05
CA TRP A 611 -15.65 15.06 2.88
C TRP A 611 -14.93 15.50 1.60
N PHE A 612 -14.95 14.64 0.58
CA PHE A 612 -14.39 14.91 -0.73
C PHE A 612 -15.41 15.66 -1.61
N CYS A 613 -15.36 17.00 -1.58
CA CYS A 613 -16.38 17.89 -2.14
C CYS A 613 -16.09 18.31 -3.59
N VAL A 614 -15.70 17.36 -4.44
CA VAL A 614 -15.45 17.57 -5.88
C VAL A 614 -16.11 16.47 -6.71
N ASN A 615 -16.33 16.68 -8.00
CA ASN A 615 -17.01 15.70 -8.85
C ASN A 615 -16.01 14.82 -9.62
N ASP A 616 -16.46 13.63 -9.99
CA ASP A 616 -15.80 12.82 -11.02
C ASP A 616 -16.41 13.08 -12.39
N TYR A 617 -15.57 12.97 -13.41
CA TYR A 617 -15.92 13.29 -14.79
C TYR A 617 -15.57 12.17 -15.76
N ALA A 618 -16.30 12.09 -16.87
CA ALA A 618 -15.95 11.29 -18.03
C ALA A 618 -16.03 12.12 -19.32
N SER A 619 -15.07 11.93 -20.23
CA SER A 619 -15.10 12.49 -21.57
C SER A 619 -15.80 11.53 -22.53
N ILE A 620 -16.94 11.94 -23.09
CA ILE A 620 -17.77 11.15 -24.00
C ILE A 620 -18.06 12.00 -25.23
N ASP A 621 -17.65 11.54 -26.41
CA ASP A 621 -17.83 12.23 -27.70
C ASP A 621 -17.35 13.69 -27.67
N GLY A 622 -16.18 13.94 -27.05
CA GLY A 622 -15.58 15.27 -26.93
C GLY A 622 -16.22 16.20 -25.89
N ASN A 623 -17.24 15.73 -25.16
CA ASN A 623 -17.88 16.48 -24.08
C ASN A 623 -17.51 15.89 -22.71
N THR A 624 -17.45 16.74 -21.69
CA THR A 624 -17.18 16.31 -20.31
C THR A 624 -18.47 16.29 -19.52
N TYR A 625 -18.76 15.15 -18.87
CA TYR A 625 -19.97 14.96 -18.05
C TYR A 625 -19.61 14.56 -16.64
N ILE A 626 -20.41 14.98 -15.66
CA ILE A 626 -20.31 14.51 -14.28
C ILE A 626 -20.80 13.06 -14.22
N ILE A 627 -19.96 12.16 -13.74
CA ILE A 627 -20.34 10.75 -13.51
C ILE A 627 -20.67 10.48 -12.05
N ASN A 628 -19.92 11.07 -11.12
CA ASN A 628 -20.22 11.03 -9.69
C ASN A 628 -20.34 12.48 -9.19
N ASN A 629 -21.54 12.92 -8.82
CA ASN A 629 -21.74 14.22 -8.19
C ASN A 629 -21.51 14.08 -6.67
N LEU A 630 -20.27 14.26 -6.21
CA LEU A 630 -19.91 14.21 -4.78
C LEU A 630 -19.82 15.62 -4.16
N ARG A 631 -19.73 16.67 -5.00
CA ARG A 631 -19.75 18.06 -4.56
C ARG A 631 -21.08 18.41 -3.91
N ILE A 632 -21.03 19.12 -2.77
CA ILE A 632 -22.20 19.69 -2.11
C ILE A 632 -22.53 21.03 -2.78
N ASP A 633 -23.27 20.95 -3.87
CA ASP A 633 -23.78 22.08 -4.63
C ASP A 633 -24.89 22.85 -3.85
N PRO A 634 -25.07 24.17 -4.07
CA PRO A 634 -26.09 24.97 -3.39
C PRO A 634 -27.54 24.46 -3.54
N GLU A 635 -27.84 23.74 -4.61
CA GLU A 635 -29.16 23.17 -4.88
C GLU A 635 -29.48 21.93 -4.03
N LEU A 636 -28.48 21.36 -3.35
CA LEU A 636 -28.64 20.23 -2.43
C LEU A 636 -29.05 20.73 -1.04
N THR A 637 -30.14 21.51 -0.97
CA THR A 637 -30.59 22.21 0.24
C THR A 637 -30.82 21.27 1.41
N ASP A 638 -31.45 20.12 1.17
CA ASP A 638 -31.75 19.12 2.19
C ASP A 638 -30.45 18.50 2.75
N THR A 639 -29.45 18.27 1.89
CA THR A 639 -28.13 17.76 2.30
C THR A 639 -27.41 18.79 3.18
N ILE A 640 -27.43 20.06 2.77
CA ILE A 640 -26.83 21.17 3.54
C ILE A 640 -27.50 21.31 4.92
N GLU A 641 -28.83 21.21 4.98
CA GLU A 641 -29.56 21.24 6.25
C GLU A 641 -29.19 20.05 7.15
N CYS A 642 -29.07 18.85 6.59
CA CYS A 642 -28.62 17.68 7.35
C CYS A 642 -27.19 17.84 7.91
N PHE A 643 -26.29 18.50 7.16
CA PHE A 643 -24.96 18.87 7.69
C PHE A 643 -25.07 19.88 8.82
N ARG A 644 -25.80 20.99 8.62
CA ARG A 644 -25.96 22.04 9.63
C ARG A 644 -26.52 21.49 10.94
N ASP A 645 -27.61 20.72 10.86
CA ASP A 645 -28.26 20.10 12.02
C ASP A 645 -27.35 19.07 12.69
N GLY A 646 -26.70 18.23 11.87
CA GLY A 646 -25.81 17.18 12.33
C GLY A 646 -24.57 17.70 13.04
N LEU A 647 -23.92 18.73 12.50
CA LEU A 647 -22.78 19.41 13.12
C LEU A 647 -23.19 20.07 14.44
N ALA A 648 -24.30 20.83 14.44
CA ALA A 648 -24.78 21.53 15.63
C ALA A 648 -25.06 20.59 16.81
N ARG A 649 -25.57 19.39 16.58
CA ARG A 649 -25.90 18.43 17.66
C ARG A 649 -24.75 17.53 18.08
N THR A 650 -23.68 17.44 17.28
CA THR A 650 -22.51 16.59 17.58
C THR A 650 -21.29 17.37 18.09
N HIS A 651 -21.33 18.71 18.06
CA HIS A 651 -20.22 19.61 18.44
C HIS A 651 -20.63 20.68 19.48
N GLN A 652 -21.73 20.47 20.22
CA GLN A 652 -22.20 21.35 21.29
C GLN A 652 -21.67 20.99 22.68
#